data_AF-A0AAD7IGH4-F1
#
_entry.id   AF-A0AAD7IGH4-F1
#
_cell.length_a   1.000
_cell.length_b   1.000
_cell.length_c   1.000
_cell.angle_alpha   90.00
_cell.angle_beta   90.00
_cell.angle_gamma   90.00
#
_symmetry.space_group_name_H-M   'P 1'
#
loop_
_entity.id
_entity.type
_entity.pdbx_description
1 polymer ?
#
loop_
_entity_poly.entity_id
_entity_poly.type
_entity_poly.pdbx_seq_one_letter_code
_entity_poly.pdbx_strand_id
1 'polypeptide(L)'
;MLSRPTFPAAHQAVTFRLPGHLARLRRWGLTFVRFLVTWEAIEHEGPGIYDTEYLTYIRELLSLFPQYGMTAFVALHQDVWSRYSGGSGAPAWTLEASQGAAWLLGVKGGGHTKEERGLWPCGYQKLAAATMTTCFWAGDAFTSKLLVKDRAGRDVPVQQFLQNAFLDMYEVLAKAVGDLDAVVGFEMMNEPHRGYIDLKSLHEFDYNTDLHLSHVPSPFQSFQLGAGHPTTVDVWTRSFPMPTRKTSEAVLNTTGRKAWRTDGPTLGECVWAMHGVWGWDRNKDAAVVLRENYFVKHPQTGDKIDWYTDFYYPFLHKWVERVRSVVPPEKIIFVEAIPNEFCPASWTPEQTVPNMVYAPHWYDLNALFLKAFGDFSVNVQGLSRGMFPLKAFYWGQKGARYNFSLQIRNIVEGGYQALGEKPVLIGECGIPMDMNKGEAFQTDDFTWQTRMMDAMITGLERALVGFTLWNYNPFNNDTRGDSWNGENFSWFSKRRALPDSLLYFEQDAPSLDQGGRILAAVVRPYAAKTAGIPLRFEYEMTTGAFVFEWAVPAPSAPPLAGHPALTALETELFVPSRLTKGRKLVVRGLGPEDRYVHDERRQTLFVVPRDNAPGTRHRIQVELSPPLEAPFELNDFWGDFGPRIISILVVLLGIIVYYFLPNEGIF
;
A
#
# COMPACT_ATOMS: atom_id res chain seq x y z
N MET A 1 3.91 -41.34 3.91
CA MET A 1 2.89 -40.36 4.31
C MET A 1 3.52 -39.42 5.33
N LEU A 2 4.13 -38.32 4.86
CA LEU A 2 4.55 -37.23 5.73
C LEU A 2 3.36 -36.27 5.82
N SER A 3 2.90 -35.99 7.04
CA SER A 3 1.75 -35.11 7.29
C SER A 3 1.99 -33.77 6.62
N ARG A 4 1.02 -33.35 5.80
CA ARG A 4 0.97 -31.98 5.28
C ARG A 4 0.95 -31.04 6.50
N PRO A 5 1.85 -30.05 6.61
CA PRO A 5 1.66 -29.01 7.60
C PRO A 5 0.41 -28.23 7.18
N THR A 6 -0.72 -28.57 7.80
CA THR A 6 -1.98 -27.84 7.65
C THR A 6 -1.76 -26.41 8.14
N PHE A 7 -2.40 -25.45 7.45
CA PHE A 7 -2.77 -24.15 8.02
C PHE A 7 -3.22 -24.35 9.48
N PRO A 8 -2.96 -23.43 10.44
CA PRO A 8 -3.31 -23.68 11.83
C PRO A 8 -4.74 -24.20 11.89
N ALA A 9 -4.90 -25.48 12.24
CA ALA A 9 -6.18 -26.20 12.18
C ALA A 9 -7.21 -25.66 13.18
N ALA A 10 -6.86 -24.57 13.87
CA ALA A 10 -7.69 -23.86 14.83
C ALA A 10 -7.93 -22.44 14.29
N HIS A 11 -9.13 -22.20 13.78
CA HIS A 11 -9.66 -20.86 13.42
C HIS A 11 -9.37 -19.79 14.49
N GLN A 12 -9.25 -20.20 15.76
CA GLN A 12 -8.87 -19.34 16.89
C GLN A 12 -7.58 -18.53 16.69
N ALA A 13 -6.66 -18.98 15.84
CA ALA A 13 -5.42 -18.28 15.51
C ALA A 13 -5.60 -17.08 14.56
N VAL A 14 -6.76 -16.95 13.89
CA VAL A 14 -7.09 -15.87 12.95
C VAL A 14 -8.35 -15.07 13.33
N THR A 15 -9.05 -15.46 14.40
CA THR A 15 -10.24 -14.76 14.93
C THR A 15 -9.90 -13.85 16.12
N PHE A 16 -10.52 -12.67 16.24
CA PHE A 16 -10.30 -11.77 17.39
C PHE A 16 -11.57 -11.15 17.96
N ARG A 17 -11.52 -10.64 19.20
CA ARG A 17 -12.64 -9.94 19.85
C ARG A 17 -12.61 -8.46 19.46
N LEU A 18 -13.72 -7.97 18.92
CA LEU A 18 -13.76 -6.76 18.08
C LEU A 18 -14.42 -5.51 18.65
N PRO A 19 -15.40 -5.55 19.57
CA PRO A 19 -16.13 -4.35 19.99
C PRO A 19 -15.22 -3.20 20.45
N GLY A 20 -14.14 -3.51 21.17
CA GLY A 20 -13.14 -2.52 21.57
C GLY A 20 -12.38 -1.92 20.40
N HIS A 21 -11.93 -2.72 19.44
CA HIS A 21 -11.20 -2.25 18.27
C HIS A 21 -12.08 -1.40 17.33
N LEU A 22 -13.33 -1.81 17.09
CA LEU A 22 -14.29 -1.03 16.32
C LEU A 22 -14.66 0.29 17.04
N ALA A 23 -14.83 0.28 18.36
CA ALA A 23 -15.04 1.51 19.13
C ALA A 23 -13.86 2.48 19.00
N ARG A 24 -12.62 1.97 19.03
CA ARG A 24 -11.39 2.78 18.83
C ARG A 24 -11.35 3.43 17.45
N LEU A 25 -11.54 2.64 16.40
CA LEU A 25 -11.52 3.15 15.03
C LEU A 25 -12.62 4.22 14.82
N ARG A 26 -13.83 4.01 15.37
CA ARG A 26 -14.91 5.02 15.35
C ARG A 26 -14.53 6.29 16.09
N ARG A 27 -13.92 6.16 17.28
CA ARG A 27 -13.42 7.31 18.05
C ARG A 27 -12.39 8.11 17.26
N TRP A 28 -11.53 7.42 16.51
CA TRP A 28 -10.48 8.05 15.71
C TRP A 28 -10.95 8.57 14.36
N GLY A 29 -12.25 8.43 14.04
CA GLY A 29 -12.82 8.88 12.77
C GLY A 29 -12.40 8.01 11.57
N LEU A 30 -11.81 6.84 11.82
CA LEU A 30 -11.38 5.88 10.80
C LEU A 30 -12.52 4.91 10.51
N THR A 31 -13.47 5.33 9.67
CA THR A 31 -14.76 4.64 9.45
C THR A 31 -14.85 3.91 8.12
N PHE A 32 -13.84 4.00 7.27
CA PHE A 32 -13.75 3.27 6.01
C PHE A 32 -12.57 2.31 6.04
N VAL A 33 -12.82 1.02 5.81
CA VAL A 33 -11.85 -0.06 6.05
C VAL A 33 -11.56 -0.83 4.76
N ARG A 34 -10.29 -0.91 4.38
CA ARG A 34 -9.80 -1.93 3.45
C ARG A 34 -9.70 -3.25 4.23
N PHE A 35 -10.67 -4.14 4.07
CA PHE A 35 -10.76 -5.38 4.83
C PHE A 35 -10.03 -6.51 4.11
N LEU A 36 -8.91 -6.95 4.68
CA LEU A 36 -7.99 -7.89 4.04
C LEU A 36 -8.43 -9.35 4.23
N VAL A 37 -8.48 -10.08 3.13
CA VAL A 37 -8.72 -11.53 3.10
C VAL A 37 -7.66 -12.17 2.21
N THR A 38 -7.05 -13.28 2.63
CA THR A 38 -6.11 -14.01 1.77
C THR A 38 -6.79 -15.21 1.13
N TRP A 39 -6.38 -15.57 -0.10
CA TRP A 39 -6.86 -16.78 -0.77
C TRP A 39 -6.63 -18.03 0.10
N GLU A 40 -5.45 -18.13 0.73
CA GLU A 40 -5.11 -19.21 1.63
C GLU A 40 -6.11 -19.34 2.79
N ALA A 41 -6.59 -18.24 3.38
CA ALA A 41 -7.54 -18.32 4.49
C ALA A 41 -8.87 -18.99 4.08
N ILE A 42 -9.28 -18.84 2.82
CA ILE A 42 -10.54 -19.40 2.32
C ILE A 42 -10.35 -20.83 1.79
N GLU A 43 -9.21 -21.15 1.17
CA GLU A 43 -9.05 -22.39 0.39
C GLU A 43 -7.72 -23.09 0.72
N HIS A 44 -7.38 -23.24 2.00
CA HIS A 44 -6.10 -23.83 2.42
C HIS A 44 -6.02 -25.35 2.25
N GLU A 45 -7.12 -26.10 2.40
CA GLU A 45 -7.11 -27.57 2.40
C GLU A 45 -6.82 -28.17 1.03
N GLY A 46 -7.26 -27.49 -0.03
CA GLY A 46 -7.10 -27.91 -1.41
C GLY A 46 -8.07 -27.17 -2.33
N PRO A 47 -7.87 -27.28 -3.66
CA PRO A 47 -8.74 -26.62 -4.63
C PRO A 47 -10.19 -27.14 -4.51
N GLY A 48 -11.13 -26.22 -4.40
CA GLY A 48 -12.56 -26.42 -4.21
C GLY A 48 -12.99 -26.76 -2.79
N ILE A 49 -12.09 -26.73 -1.81
CA ILE A 49 -12.38 -27.07 -0.41
C ILE A 49 -12.29 -25.79 0.41
N TYR A 50 -13.44 -25.17 0.65
CA TYR A 50 -13.54 -23.86 1.28
C TYR A 50 -13.73 -23.94 2.79
N ASP A 51 -13.03 -23.08 3.53
CA ASP A 51 -13.20 -22.90 4.96
C ASP A 51 -14.46 -22.08 5.26
N THR A 52 -15.58 -22.79 5.48
CA THR A 52 -16.87 -22.17 5.78
C THR A 52 -16.93 -21.55 7.17
N GLU A 53 -16.11 -22.00 8.12
CA GLU A 53 -16.03 -21.39 9.46
C GLU A 53 -15.39 -20.00 9.37
N TYR A 54 -14.30 -19.87 8.61
CA TYR A 54 -13.67 -18.58 8.34
C TYR A 54 -14.61 -17.61 7.62
N LEU A 55 -15.35 -18.09 6.60
CA LEU A 55 -16.35 -17.28 5.89
C LEU A 55 -17.50 -16.82 6.80
N THR A 56 -17.94 -17.67 7.72
CA THR A 56 -18.94 -17.31 8.73
C THR A 56 -18.40 -16.23 9.66
N TYR A 57 -17.16 -16.38 10.14
CA TYR A 57 -16.50 -15.40 10.99
C TYR A 57 -16.39 -14.02 10.34
N ILE A 58 -15.93 -13.92 9.09
CA ILE A 58 -15.81 -12.61 8.42
C ILE A 58 -17.18 -11.96 8.20
N ARG A 59 -18.23 -12.75 7.93
CA ARG A 59 -19.60 -12.25 7.79
C ARG A 59 -20.11 -11.68 9.10
N GLU A 60 -19.95 -12.42 10.20
CA GLU A 60 -20.33 -11.96 11.55
C GLU A 60 -19.62 -10.66 11.91
N LEU A 61 -18.31 -10.58 11.61
CA LEU A 61 -17.51 -9.39 11.82
C LEU A 61 -18.02 -8.19 11.01
N LEU A 62 -18.13 -8.33 9.69
CA LEU A 62 -18.58 -7.24 8.81
C LEU A 62 -20.03 -6.82 9.12
N SER A 63 -20.86 -7.71 9.66
CA SER A 63 -22.22 -7.38 10.12
C SER A 63 -22.24 -6.43 11.33
N LEU A 64 -21.15 -6.31 12.09
CA LEU A 64 -21.03 -5.37 13.21
C LEU A 64 -20.69 -3.95 12.76
N PHE A 65 -20.06 -3.78 11.59
CA PHE A 65 -19.53 -2.50 11.12
C PHE A 65 -20.59 -1.36 11.11
N PRO A 66 -21.83 -1.58 10.65
CA PRO A 66 -22.85 -0.52 10.62
C PRO A 66 -23.18 0.02 12.02
N GLN A 67 -23.09 -0.81 13.07
CA GLN A 67 -23.33 -0.41 14.46
C GLN A 67 -22.27 0.59 14.96
N TYR A 68 -21.11 0.66 14.29
CA TYR A 68 -20.04 1.60 14.55
C TYR A 68 -19.93 2.69 13.48
N GLY A 69 -20.90 2.79 12.57
CA GLY A 69 -20.87 3.74 11.46
C GLY A 69 -19.76 3.47 10.45
N MET A 70 -19.37 2.20 10.31
CA MET A 70 -18.26 1.78 9.44
C MET A 70 -18.74 1.10 8.17
N THR A 71 -17.92 1.23 7.15
CA THR A 71 -18.06 0.50 5.88
C THR A 71 -16.69 -0.03 5.45
N ALA A 72 -16.69 -0.99 4.53
CA ALA A 72 -15.49 -1.64 4.05
C ALA A 72 -15.60 -2.02 2.58
N PHE A 73 -14.45 -2.11 1.92
CA PHE A 73 -14.31 -2.95 0.74
C PHE A 73 -13.47 -4.17 1.09
N VAL A 74 -13.79 -5.31 0.49
CA VAL A 74 -13.07 -6.56 0.74
C VAL A 74 -11.96 -6.70 -0.29
N ALA A 75 -10.73 -6.75 0.20
CA ALA A 75 -9.52 -6.80 -0.61
C ALA A 75 -8.84 -8.15 -0.50
N LEU A 76 -8.65 -8.82 -1.63
CA LEU A 76 -7.91 -10.06 -1.63
C LEU A 76 -6.40 -9.78 -1.56
N HIS A 77 -5.83 -9.98 -0.39
CA HIS A 77 -4.46 -9.61 -0.07
C HIS A 77 -3.46 -10.71 -0.43
N GLN A 78 -2.32 -10.29 -0.97
CA GLN A 78 -1.15 -11.12 -1.20
C GLN A 78 0.11 -10.26 -1.15
N ASP A 79 1.21 -10.88 -0.76
CA ASP A 79 2.55 -10.35 -0.92
C ASP A 79 3.43 -11.48 -1.41
N VAL A 80 4.19 -11.29 -2.49
CA VAL A 80 5.14 -12.30 -2.96
C VAL A 80 4.44 -13.66 -3.15
N TRP A 81 3.21 -13.65 -3.67
CA TRP A 81 2.36 -14.80 -3.96
C TRP A 81 1.86 -15.58 -2.73
N SER A 82 2.72 -16.10 -1.86
CA SER A 82 2.37 -17.05 -0.79
C SER A 82 3.41 -17.03 0.34
N ARG A 83 3.00 -17.47 1.54
CA ARG A 83 3.96 -17.72 2.64
C ARG A 83 5.03 -18.76 2.31
N TYR A 84 4.73 -19.67 1.38
CA TYR A 84 5.68 -20.69 0.93
C TYR A 84 6.67 -20.17 -0.13
N SER A 85 6.49 -18.96 -0.65
CA SER A 85 7.42 -18.25 -1.53
C SER A 85 8.13 -17.07 -0.86
N GLY A 86 7.81 -16.77 0.41
CA GLY A 86 8.43 -15.70 1.17
C GLY A 86 7.50 -14.53 1.54
N GLY A 87 6.18 -14.65 1.35
CA GLY A 87 5.22 -13.61 1.71
C GLY A 87 3.88 -14.12 2.26
N SER A 88 2.75 -13.78 1.61
CA SER A 88 1.38 -14.08 2.03
C SER A 88 0.43 -14.16 0.81
N GLY A 89 -0.76 -14.72 0.95
CA GLY A 89 -1.78 -14.69 -0.11
C GLY A 89 -2.27 -16.07 -0.52
N ALA A 90 -1.72 -16.63 -1.60
CA ALA A 90 -2.12 -17.89 -2.22
C ALA A 90 -1.83 -19.11 -1.34
N PRO A 91 -2.71 -20.14 -1.36
CA PRO A 91 -2.54 -21.35 -0.59
C PRO A 91 -1.37 -22.20 -1.08
N ALA A 92 -0.84 -23.03 -0.17
CA ALA A 92 0.32 -23.89 -0.40
C ALA A 92 0.18 -24.80 -1.63
N TRP A 93 -1.04 -25.29 -1.91
CA TRP A 93 -1.29 -26.22 -3.01
C TRP A 93 -1.11 -25.58 -4.39
N THR A 94 -1.06 -24.24 -4.48
CA THR A 94 -0.67 -23.54 -5.72
C THR A 94 0.80 -23.72 -6.05
N LEU A 95 1.63 -24.08 -5.06
CA LEU A 95 3.06 -24.26 -5.19
C LEU A 95 3.42 -25.75 -5.17
N GLU A 96 4.35 -26.14 -6.03
CA GLU A 96 4.91 -27.51 -6.05
C GLU A 96 6.06 -27.72 -5.06
N ALA A 97 6.33 -26.79 -4.13
CA ALA A 97 7.68 -26.62 -3.62
C ALA A 97 8.19 -27.68 -2.61
N SER A 98 9.37 -28.24 -2.89
CA SER A 98 10.34 -28.70 -1.88
C SER A 98 11.17 -27.52 -1.34
N GLN A 99 11.54 -27.60 -0.06
CA GLN A 99 12.16 -26.50 0.70
C GLN A 99 13.60 -26.16 0.27
N GLY A 100 13.88 -24.86 0.09
CA GLY A 100 15.24 -24.29 0.16
C GLY A 100 15.87 -23.75 -1.13
N ALA A 101 15.36 -24.10 -2.32
CA ALA A 101 15.93 -23.67 -3.60
C ALA A 101 15.17 -22.51 -4.29
N ALA A 102 13.98 -22.16 -3.78
CA ALA A 102 13.06 -21.22 -4.42
C ALA A 102 12.53 -20.10 -3.49
N TRP A 103 13.03 -19.99 -2.25
CA TRP A 103 12.47 -19.09 -1.22
C TRP A 103 13.50 -18.06 -0.71
N LEU A 104 13.04 -17.06 0.06
CA LEU A 104 13.85 -16.25 0.98
C LEU A 104 13.92 -16.92 2.37
N LEU A 105 15.11 -17.12 2.95
CA LEU A 105 15.29 -17.49 4.37
C LEU A 105 14.48 -16.49 5.21
N GLY A 106 13.32 -16.91 5.75
CA GLY A 106 12.52 -15.97 6.53
C GLY A 106 11.07 -16.29 6.88
N VAL A 107 10.36 -17.30 6.35
CA VAL A 107 8.87 -17.31 6.48
C VAL A 107 8.26 -18.45 7.29
N LYS A 108 9.09 -19.22 8.02
CA LYS A 108 8.58 -20.03 9.15
C LYS A 108 9.28 -19.64 10.44
N GLY A 109 8.74 -18.62 11.11
CA GLY A 109 9.31 -18.06 12.35
C GLY A 109 10.59 -17.23 12.16
N GLY A 110 10.91 -16.85 10.92
CA GLY A 110 11.99 -15.91 10.56
C GLY A 110 11.45 -14.50 10.29
N GLY A 111 12.32 -13.56 9.88
CA GLY A 111 11.96 -12.13 9.72
C GLY A 111 12.07 -11.32 11.02
N HIS A 112 12.28 -12.01 12.15
CA HIS A 112 12.49 -11.37 13.44
C HIS A 112 13.93 -10.90 13.66
N THR A 113 14.89 -11.41 12.88
CA THR A 113 16.29 -11.00 12.91
C THR A 113 16.50 -9.69 12.17
N LYS A 114 17.51 -8.90 12.55
CA LYS A 114 17.74 -7.57 11.98
C LYS A 114 18.13 -7.66 10.50
N GLU A 115 18.76 -8.75 10.12
CA GLU A 115 19.30 -9.03 8.80
C GLU A 115 18.22 -9.38 7.77
N GLU A 116 17.07 -9.89 8.24
CA GLU A 116 15.95 -10.33 7.39
C GLU A 116 14.84 -9.26 7.23
N ARG A 117 14.80 -8.25 8.12
CA ARG A 117 13.75 -7.21 8.10
C ARG A 117 13.81 -6.35 6.84
N GLY A 118 12.66 -6.21 6.17
CA GLY A 118 12.52 -5.40 4.96
C GLY A 118 13.11 -6.02 3.70
N LEU A 119 13.45 -7.32 3.71
CA LEU A 119 13.90 -8.05 2.52
C LEU A 119 12.75 -8.64 1.70
N TRP A 120 11.57 -8.79 2.29
CA TRP A 120 10.45 -9.48 1.65
C TRP A 120 10.06 -8.88 0.27
N PRO A 121 10.13 -7.56 -0.01
CA PRO A 121 9.75 -7.05 -1.32
C PRO A 121 10.69 -7.53 -2.44
N CYS A 122 11.95 -7.87 -2.12
CA CYS A 122 12.88 -8.52 -3.08
C CYS A 122 12.45 -9.96 -3.44
N GLY A 123 11.41 -10.46 -2.79
CA GLY A 123 10.79 -11.76 -3.01
C GLY A 123 10.12 -11.88 -4.38
N TYR A 124 9.56 -10.78 -4.92
CA TYR A 124 8.88 -10.77 -6.23
C TYR A 124 9.77 -11.22 -7.39
N GLN A 125 11.09 -11.03 -7.27
CA GLN A 125 12.10 -11.44 -8.26
C GLN A 125 12.56 -12.89 -8.08
N LYS A 126 12.22 -13.56 -6.97
CA LYS A 126 12.69 -14.92 -6.69
C LYS A 126 11.87 -15.94 -7.47
N LEU A 127 12.52 -17.08 -7.75
CA LEU A 127 11.98 -18.13 -8.62
C LEU A 127 10.51 -18.47 -8.37
N ALA A 128 10.13 -18.74 -7.12
CA ALA A 128 8.78 -19.21 -6.80
C ALA A 128 7.72 -18.15 -7.13
N ALA A 129 7.85 -16.94 -6.58
CA ALA A 129 6.89 -15.87 -6.80
C ALA A 129 6.84 -15.47 -8.28
N ALA A 130 7.99 -15.18 -8.89
CA ALA A 130 8.05 -14.78 -10.30
C ALA A 130 7.47 -15.84 -11.24
N THR A 131 7.74 -17.12 -10.97
CA THR A 131 7.18 -18.22 -11.78
C THR A 131 5.67 -18.34 -11.61
N MET A 132 5.18 -18.37 -10.37
CA MET A 132 3.74 -18.56 -10.13
C MET A 132 2.91 -17.40 -10.65
N THR A 133 3.40 -16.17 -10.47
CA THR A 133 2.80 -14.98 -11.05
C THR A 133 2.77 -15.07 -12.59
N THR A 134 3.84 -15.55 -13.22
CA THR A 134 3.86 -15.74 -14.69
C THR A 134 2.86 -16.81 -15.14
N CYS A 135 2.78 -17.94 -14.42
CA CYS A 135 1.81 -19.00 -14.69
C CYS A 135 0.36 -18.51 -14.54
N PHE A 136 0.08 -17.68 -13.53
CA PHE A 136 -1.25 -17.15 -13.26
C PHE A 136 -1.72 -16.18 -14.34
N TRP A 137 -0.87 -15.24 -14.77
CA TRP A 137 -1.25 -14.21 -15.74
C TRP A 137 -1.15 -14.69 -17.19
N ALA A 138 -0.09 -15.44 -17.51
CA ALA A 138 0.31 -15.71 -18.89
C ALA A 138 0.82 -17.15 -19.12
N GLY A 139 0.35 -18.12 -18.33
CA GLY A 139 0.76 -19.51 -18.46
C GLY A 139 0.38 -20.15 -19.80
N ASP A 140 -0.75 -19.77 -20.41
CA ASP A 140 -1.14 -20.27 -21.74
C ASP A 140 -0.14 -19.84 -22.82
N ALA A 141 0.52 -18.69 -22.65
CA ALA A 141 1.57 -18.21 -23.55
C ALA A 141 2.95 -18.83 -23.20
N PHE A 142 3.40 -18.64 -21.96
CA PHE A 142 4.79 -18.91 -21.54
C PHE A 142 5.02 -20.27 -20.89
N THR A 143 3.97 -20.93 -20.40
CA THR A 143 4.06 -22.26 -19.79
C THR A 143 3.04 -23.24 -20.40
N SER A 144 2.75 -23.12 -21.69
CA SER A 144 1.76 -23.91 -22.44
C SER A 144 1.88 -25.44 -22.35
N LYS A 145 3.07 -25.97 -22.03
CA LYS A 145 3.28 -27.41 -21.83
C LYS A 145 2.96 -27.87 -20.40
N LEU A 146 2.85 -26.95 -19.44
CA LEU A 146 2.60 -27.26 -18.03
C LEU A 146 1.10 -27.56 -17.82
N LEU A 147 0.81 -28.85 -17.71
CA LEU A 147 -0.53 -29.35 -17.42
C LEU A 147 -0.62 -29.82 -15.97
N VAL A 148 -1.73 -29.51 -15.32
CA VAL A 148 -2.03 -29.91 -13.96
C VAL A 148 -3.37 -30.64 -13.92
N LYS A 149 -3.54 -31.53 -12.94
CA LYS A 149 -4.79 -32.26 -12.73
C LYS A 149 -5.82 -31.34 -12.07
N ASP A 150 -6.96 -31.12 -12.73
CA ASP A 150 -8.10 -30.46 -12.11
C ASP A 150 -8.79 -31.38 -11.06
N ARG A 151 -9.84 -30.86 -10.42
CA ARG A 151 -10.64 -31.63 -9.44
C ARG A 151 -11.28 -32.89 -10.01
N ALA A 152 -11.49 -32.94 -11.33
CA ALA A 152 -12.02 -34.10 -12.04
C ALA A 152 -10.92 -35.05 -12.55
N GLY A 153 -9.64 -34.78 -12.24
CA GLY A 153 -8.49 -35.59 -12.68
C GLY A 153 -8.12 -35.40 -14.15
N ARG A 154 -8.61 -34.35 -14.81
CA ARG A 154 -8.27 -34.02 -16.20
C ARG A 154 -7.05 -33.12 -16.24
N ASP A 155 -6.20 -33.32 -17.25
CA ASP A 155 -5.08 -32.43 -17.51
C ASP A 155 -5.60 -31.12 -18.09
N VAL A 156 -5.30 -30.01 -17.41
CA VAL A 156 -5.66 -28.65 -17.82
C VAL A 156 -4.44 -27.75 -17.78
N PRO A 157 -4.35 -26.70 -18.62
CA PRO A 157 -3.28 -25.72 -18.54
C PRO A 157 -3.21 -25.06 -17.16
N VAL A 158 -2.00 -24.82 -16.65
CA VAL A 158 -1.78 -24.24 -15.32
C VAL A 158 -2.46 -22.90 -15.11
N GLN A 159 -2.49 -22.03 -16.14
CA GLN A 159 -3.16 -20.73 -16.06
C GLN A 159 -4.65 -20.93 -15.79
N GLN A 160 -5.30 -21.79 -16.56
CA GLN A 160 -6.73 -22.07 -16.42
C GLN A 160 -7.04 -22.68 -15.06
N PHE A 161 -6.20 -23.59 -14.56
CA PHE A 161 -6.36 -24.15 -13.22
C PHE A 161 -6.30 -23.08 -12.13
N LEU A 162 -5.25 -22.26 -12.13
CA LEU A 162 -5.05 -21.22 -11.10
C LEU A 162 -6.12 -20.13 -11.18
N GLN A 163 -6.42 -19.63 -12.39
CA GLN A 163 -7.42 -18.59 -12.60
C GLN A 163 -8.83 -19.09 -12.23
N ASN A 164 -9.22 -20.30 -12.63
CA ASN A 164 -10.54 -20.83 -12.27
C ASN A 164 -10.67 -21.07 -10.78
N ALA A 165 -9.66 -21.64 -10.11
CA ALA A 165 -9.71 -21.82 -8.66
C ALA A 165 -9.81 -20.48 -7.92
N PHE A 166 -9.03 -19.48 -8.35
CA PHE A 166 -9.12 -18.12 -7.82
C PHE A 166 -10.52 -17.51 -8.01
N LEU A 167 -11.09 -17.60 -9.21
CA LEU A 167 -12.42 -17.07 -9.53
C LEU A 167 -13.52 -17.78 -8.75
N ASP A 168 -13.45 -19.12 -8.63
CA ASP A 168 -14.40 -19.91 -7.85
C ASP A 168 -14.33 -19.55 -6.36
N MET A 169 -13.13 -19.39 -5.80
CA MET A 169 -12.94 -18.93 -4.42
C MET A 169 -13.48 -17.51 -4.21
N TYR A 170 -13.22 -16.60 -5.14
CA TYR A 170 -13.71 -15.22 -5.04
C TYR A 170 -15.24 -15.16 -5.11
N GLU A 171 -15.86 -16.00 -5.95
CA GLU A 171 -17.32 -16.12 -6.01
C GLU A 171 -17.90 -16.56 -4.65
N VAL A 172 -17.26 -17.51 -3.98
CA VAL A 172 -17.66 -17.98 -2.64
C VAL A 172 -17.51 -16.86 -1.60
N LEU A 173 -16.41 -16.12 -1.63
CA LEU A 173 -16.21 -14.94 -0.76
C LEU A 173 -17.30 -13.89 -1.01
N ALA A 174 -17.54 -13.54 -2.28
CA ALA A 174 -18.52 -12.53 -2.68
C ALA A 174 -19.95 -12.93 -2.28
N LYS A 175 -20.32 -14.21 -2.41
CA LYS A 175 -21.59 -14.75 -1.91
C LYS A 175 -21.71 -14.67 -0.38
N ALA A 176 -20.61 -14.83 0.35
CA ALA A 176 -20.62 -14.87 1.81
C ALA A 176 -20.84 -13.48 2.44
N VAL A 177 -20.39 -12.40 1.80
CA VAL A 177 -20.38 -11.05 2.39
C VAL A 177 -20.96 -9.94 1.51
N GLY A 178 -21.22 -10.20 0.24
CA GLY A 178 -21.60 -9.17 -0.74
C GLY A 178 -22.99 -8.58 -0.54
N ASP A 179 -23.88 -9.26 0.16
CA ASP A 179 -25.21 -8.75 0.54
C ASP A 179 -25.17 -7.80 1.75
N LEU A 180 -24.06 -7.73 2.49
CA LEU A 180 -23.96 -6.89 3.69
C LEU A 180 -23.89 -5.40 3.33
N ASP A 181 -24.65 -4.57 4.06
CA ASP A 181 -24.64 -3.11 3.94
C ASP A 181 -23.25 -2.50 4.19
N ALA A 182 -22.48 -3.12 5.09
CA ALA A 182 -21.12 -2.71 5.41
C ALA A 182 -20.16 -2.85 4.22
N VAL A 183 -20.40 -3.80 3.31
CA VAL A 183 -19.49 -4.12 2.21
C VAL A 183 -19.87 -3.28 1.00
N VAL A 184 -19.12 -2.22 0.72
CA VAL A 184 -19.40 -1.30 -0.40
C VAL A 184 -18.85 -1.82 -1.73
N GLY A 185 -17.89 -2.75 -1.70
CA GLY A 185 -17.22 -3.21 -2.92
C GLY A 185 -16.10 -4.22 -2.66
N PHE A 186 -15.37 -4.51 -3.75
CA PHE A 186 -14.37 -5.57 -3.81
C PHE A 186 -13.14 -5.11 -4.58
N GLU A 187 -11.97 -5.60 -4.16
CA GLU A 187 -10.69 -5.42 -4.83
C GLU A 187 -10.11 -6.79 -5.22
N MET A 188 -9.78 -6.96 -6.50
CA MET A 188 -9.41 -8.26 -7.08
C MET A 188 -8.18 -8.87 -6.42
N MET A 189 -7.09 -8.12 -6.34
CA MET A 189 -5.79 -8.60 -5.88
C MET A 189 -4.94 -7.41 -5.46
N ASN A 190 -4.42 -7.45 -4.24
CA ASN A 190 -3.43 -6.51 -3.72
C ASN A 190 -2.13 -6.56 -4.53
N GLU A 191 -1.58 -5.40 -4.89
CA GLU A 191 -0.27 -5.21 -5.50
C GLU A 191 0.05 -6.24 -6.61
N PRO A 192 -0.77 -6.31 -7.68
CA PRO A 192 -0.59 -7.30 -8.72
C PRO A 192 0.79 -7.14 -9.36
N HIS A 193 1.58 -8.20 -9.41
CA HIS A 193 2.91 -8.20 -10.03
C HIS A 193 2.90 -8.95 -11.37
N ARG A 194 3.81 -8.61 -12.29
CA ARG A 194 3.88 -9.22 -13.64
C ARG A 194 4.73 -10.49 -13.74
N GLY A 195 5.51 -10.80 -12.70
CA GLY A 195 6.43 -11.94 -12.70
C GLY A 195 7.54 -11.73 -13.74
N TYR A 196 7.75 -12.70 -14.63
CA TYR A 196 8.72 -12.58 -15.73
C TYR A 196 8.13 -11.94 -17.00
N ILE A 197 6.83 -11.62 -17.04
CA ILE A 197 6.20 -11.03 -18.23
C ILE A 197 6.85 -9.68 -18.54
N ASP A 198 7.24 -9.47 -19.80
CA ASP A 198 7.99 -8.30 -20.28
C ASP A 198 9.38 -8.10 -19.65
N LEU A 199 9.98 -9.17 -19.12
CA LEU A 199 11.35 -9.19 -18.62
C LEU A 199 12.36 -8.97 -19.77
N LYS A 200 13.15 -7.90 -19.68
CA LYS A 200 14.06 -7.46 -20.76
C LYS A 200 15.32 -8.30 -20.94
N SER A 201 15.77 -8.97 -19.87
CA SER A 201 17.02 -9.74 -19.84
C SER A 201 16.88 -10.93 -18.89
N LEU A 202 17.42 -12.09 -19.26
CA LEU A 202 17.52 -13.23 -18.35
C LEU A 202 18.72 -13.11 -17.40
N HIS A 203 19.63 -12.16 -17.66
CA HIS A 203 20.89 -12.00 -16.95
C HIS A 203 20.83 -10.98 -15.82
N GLU A 204 19.85 -10.09 -15.80
CA GLU A 204 19.70 -9.07 -14.76
C GLU A 204 18.26 -8.54 -14.69
N PHE A 205 17.92 -7.93 -13.56
CA PHE A 205 16.71 -7.13 -13.39
C PHE A 205 17.01 -5.65 -13.66
N ASP A 206 15.99 -4.83 -13.93
CA ASP A 206 16.20 -3.40 -14.15
C ASP A 206 16.43 -2.72 -12.80
N TYR A 207 17.63 -2.17 -12.62
CA TYR A 207 18.01 -1.50 -11.37
C TYR A 207 17.13 -0.30 -11.02
N ASN A 208 16.53 0.37 -12.02
CA ASN A 208 15.72 1.57 -11.79
C ASN A 208 14.26 1.26 -11.41
N THR A 209 13.74 0.10 -11.83
CA THR A 209 12.35 -0.28 -11.56
C THR A 209 12.24 -1.40 -10.52
N ASP A 210 13.27 -2.22 -10.37
CA ASP A 210 13.22 -3.42 -9.54
C ASP A 210 14.17 -3.31 -8.33
N LEU A 211 13.71 -3.79 -7.17
CA LEU A 211 14.44 -3.65 -5.91
C LEU A 211 15.68 -4.56 -5.85
N HIS A 212 16.85 -4.00 -5.52
CA HIS A 212 18.10 -4.75 -5.42
C HIS A 212 18.67 -4.72 -4.00
N LEU A 213 18.40 -5.73 -3.17
CA LEU A 213 18.92 -5.83 -1.81
C LEU A 213 19.15 -7.30 -1.39
N SER A 214 20.22 -7.56 -0.65
CA SER A 214 20.67 -8.91 -0.29
C SER A 214 21.02 -9.73 -1.54
N HIS A 215 20.70 -11.02 -1.57
CA HIS A 215 20.92 -11.89 -2.73
C HIS A 215 19.95 -11.54 -3.85
N VAL A 216 20.46 -11.14 -5.02
CA VAL A 216 19.66 -10.81 -6.20
C VAL A 216 20.06 -11.73 -7.36
N PRO A 217 19.57 -12.99 -7.38
CA PRO A 217 19.80 -13.86 -8.52
C PRO A 217 19.08 -13.29 -9.74
N SER A 218 19.73 -13.31 -10.89
CA SER A 218 19.05 -13.07 -12.16
C SER A 218 17.96 -14.14 -12.41
N PRO A 219 17.04 -13.91 -13.34
CA PRO A 219 16.09 -14.94 -13.78
C PRO A 219 16.80 -16.24 -14.15
N PHE A 220 17.87 -16.17 -14.94
CA PHE A 220 18.64 -17.34 -15.34
C PHE A 220 19.34 -18.05 -14.17
N GLN A 221 19.94 -17.29 -13.25
CA GLN A 221 20.53 -17.86 -12.04
C GLN A 221 19.46 -18.51 -11.15
N SER A 222 18.27 -17.90 -11.05
CA SER A 222 17.14 -18.46 -10.32
C SER A 222 16.70 -19.81 -10.90
N PHE A 223 16.72 -19.97 -12.22
CA PHE A 223 16.38 -21.24 -12.87
C PHE A 223 17.38 -22.35 -12.53
N GLN A 224 18.67 -22.03 -12.53
CA GLN A 224 19.75 -22.94 -12.13
C GLN A 224 19.60 -23.38 -10.68
N LEU A 225 19.40 -22.41 -9.78
CA LEU A 225 19.15 -22.68 -8.36
C LEU A 225 17.94 -23.61 -8.18
N GLY A 226 16.83 -23.33 -8.84
CA GLY A 226 15.62 -24.17 -8.79
C GLY A 226 15.82 -25.58 -9.34
N ALA A 227 16.67 -25.75 -10.34
CA ALA A 227 17.03 -27.05 -10.91
C ALA A 227 18.04 -27.85 -10.06
N GLY A 228 18.54 -27.27 -8.96
CA GLY A 228 19.47 -27.93 -8.05
C GLY A 228 20.95 -27.71 -8.40
N HIS A 229 21.27 -26.72 -9.22
CA HIS A 229 22.66 -26.36 -9.51
C HIS A 229 23.12 -25.28 -8.52
N PRO A 230 24.27 -25.45 -7.84
CA PRO A 230 24.90 -24.37 -7.10
C PRO A 230 25.23 -23.20 -8.04
N THR A 231 24.87 -21.99 -7.64
CA THR A 231 25.02 -20.81 -8.51
C THR A 231 25.56 -19.63 -7.72
N THR A 232 26.57 -18.96 -8.27
CA THR A 232 27.07 -17.68 -7.77
C THR A 232 26.09 -16.58 -8.10
N VAL A 233 25.65 -15.83 -7.09
CA VAL A 233 24.70 -14.72 -7.21
C VAL A 233 25.28 -13.46 -6.60
N ASP A 234 24.84 -12.32 -7.13
CA ASP A 234 25.26 -11.02 -6.63
C ASP A 234 24.58 -10.70 -5.29
N VAL A 235 25.36 -10.14 -4.37
CA VAL A 235 24.90 -9.65 -3.07
C VAL A 235 24.98 -8.13 -3.06
N TRP A 236 23.84 -7.51 -2.80
CA TRP A 236 23.64 -6.06 -2.79
C TRP A 236 23.40 -5.54 -1.39
N THR A 237 23.97 -4.38 -1.06
CA THR A 237 23.70 -3.70 0.20
C THR A 237 23.31 -2.24 -0.03
N ARG A 238 22.66 -1.65 0.97
CA ARG A 238 22.36 -0.21 1.01
C ARG A 238 23.63 0.62 0.78
N SER A 239 23.51 1.68 -0.01
CA SER A 239 24.60 2.62 -0.28
C SER A 239 24.08 4.05 -0.43
N PHE A 240 25.01 4.98 -0.66
CA PHE A 240 24.75 6.37 -1.01
C PHE A 240 25.81 6.82 -2.03
N PRO A 241 25.47 7.62 -3.07
CA PRO A 241 24.17 8.25 -3.33
C PRO A 241 23.13 7.34 -4.00
N MET A 242 23.56 6.23 -4.62
CA MET A 242 22.64 5.22 -5.17
C MET A 242 22.06 4.36 -4.03
N PRO A 243 20.77 3.97 -4.08
CA PRO A 243 20.10 3.29 -2.96
C PRO A 243 20.81 1.99 -2.57
N THR A 244 21.33 1.23 -3.54
CA THR A 244 22.14 0.02 -3.30
C THR A 244 23.30 -0.13 -4.27
N ARG A 245 24.26 -0.98 -3.90
CA ARG A 245 25.36 -1.40 -4.77
C ARG A 245 25.69 -2.86 -4.55
N LYS A 246 26.19 -3.54 -5.59
CA LYS A 246 26.82 -4.85 -5.46
C LYS A 246 28.05 -4.72 -4.55
N THR A 247 28.12 -5.53 -3.51
CA THR A 247 29.24 -5.54 -2.57
C THR A 247 30.02 -6.84 -2.55
N SER A 248 29.39 -7.95 -2.93
CA SER A 248 30.03 -9.27 -2.96
C SER A 248 29.23 -10.22 -3.84
N GLU A 249 29.69 -11.46 -3.91
CA GLU A 249 28.99 -12.59 -4.53
C GLU A 249 28.89 -13.73 -3.51
N ALA A 250 27.86 -14.56 -3.63
CA ALA A 250 27.67 -15.74 -2.78
C ALA A 250 27.23 -16.93 -3.63
N VAL A 251 27.75 -18.13 -3.31
CA VAL A 251 27.27 -19.37 -3.92
C VAL A 251 26.06 -19.88 -3.14
N LEU A 252 24.91 -19.91 -3.78
CA LEU A 252 23.67 -20.42 -3.20
C LEU A 252 23.39 -21.87 -3.63
N ASN A 253 22.52 -22.54 -2.86
CA ASN A 253 22.09 -23.93 -3.06
C ASN A 253 23.24 -24.95 -3.20
N THR A 254 24.27 -24.83 -2.37
CA THR A 254 25.43 -25.76 -2.36
C THR A 254 25.06 -27.22 -2.10
N THR A 255 23.89 -27.48 -1.51
CA THR A 255 23.35 -28.83 -1.28
C THR A 255 22.62 -29.44 -2.50
N GLY A 256 22.48 -28.68 -3.59
CA GLY A 256 21.87 -29.17 -4.83
C GLY A 256 20.39 -29.54 -4.73
N ARG A 257 19.63 -28.87 -3.86
CA ARG A 257 18.20 -29.16 -3.69
C ARG A 257 17.42 -28.65 -4.89
N LYS A 258 16.52 -29.48 -5.43
CA LYS A 258 15.58 -29.06 -6.46
C LYS A 258 14.37 -28.38 -5.81
N ALA A 259 13.84 -27.36 -6.49
CA ALA A 259 12.54 -26.78 -6.19
C ALA A 259 11.38 -27.62 -6.74
N TRP A 260 11.65 -28.37 -7.81
CA TRP A 260 10.69 -29.16 -8.59
C TRP A 260 10.62 -30.60 -8.07
N ARG A 261 9.41 -31.08 -7.79
CA ARG A 261 9.21 -32.42 -7.24
C ARG A 261 9.08 -33.46 -8.35
N THR A 262 9.63 -34.66 -8.12
CA THR A 262 9.55 -35.78 -9.06
C THR A 262 8.13 -36.36 -9.20
N ASP A 263 7.26 -36.12 -8.22
CA ASP A 263 5.83 -36.47 -8.24
C ASP A 263 4.93 -35.28 -8.60
N GLY A 264 5.52 -34.13 -8.98
CA GLY A 264 4.80 -32.95 -9.47
C GLY A 264 4.53 -33.01 -10.97
N PRO A 265 3.74 -32.07 -11.52
CA PRO A 265 3.39 -32.01 -12.94
C PRO A 265 4.60 -31.78 -13.88
N THR A 266 5.72 -31.22 -13.39
CA THR A 266 6.96 -31.15 -14.19
C THR A 266 7.86 -32.38 -14.04
N LEU A 267 7.48 -33.38 -13.23
CA LEU A 267 8.26 -34.59 -12.95
C LEU A 267 9.71 -34.30 -12.50
N GLY A 268 9.92 -33.18 -11.80
CA GLY A 268 11.21 -32.75 -11.27
C GLY A 268 12.07 -31.94 -12.24
N GLU A 269 11.52 -31.60 -13.41
CA GLU A 269 12.13 -30.69 -14.38
C GLU A 269 11.80 -29.23 -14.05
N CYS A 270 12.71 -28.31 -14.37
CA CYS A 270 12.42 -26.88 -14.30
C CYS A 270 11.42 -26.49 -15.41
N VAL A 271 10.34 -25.80 -15.05
CA VAL A 271 9.33 -25.36 -16.03
C VAL A 271 9.95 -24.56 -17.19
N TRP A 272 10.97 -23.75 -16.93
CA TRP A 272 11.64 -22.96 -17.96
C TRP A 272 12.58 -23.80 -18.85
N ALA A 273 13.15 -24.88 -18.31
CA ALA A 273 13.91 -25.85 -19.11
C ALA A 273 12.98 -26.68 -19.99
N MET A 274 11.84 -27.13 -19.45
CA MET A 274 10.77 -27.83 -20.16
C MET A 274 10.24 -27.03 -21.38
N HIS A 275 10.27 -25.70 -21.29
CA HIS A 275 9.88 -24.79 -22.38
C HIS A 275 11.05 -24.36 -23.29
N GLY A 276 12.25 -24.90 -23.07
CA GLY A 276 13.42 -24.61 -23.88
C GLY A 276 13.90 -23.16 -23.76
N VAL A 277 13.67 -22.51 -22.62
CA VAL A 277 14.21 -21.17 -22.32
C VAL A 277 15.71 -21.27 -22.02
N TRP A 278 16.10 -22.34 -21.33
CA TRP A 278 17.48 -22.63 -20.98
C TRP A 278 17.72 -24.15 -20.89
N GLY A 279 18.98 -24.57 -20.76
CA GLY A 279 19.34 -25.97 -20.51
C GLY A 279 20.74 -26.12 -19.89
N TRP A 280 21.11 -27.36 -19.53
CA TRP A 280 22.45 -27.68 -19.02
C TRP A 280 23.30 -28.34 -20.11
N ASP A 281 24.41 -27.71 -20.49
CA ASP A 281 25.41 -28.31 -21.38
C ASP A 281 26.25 -29.29 -20.59
N ARG A 282 26.03 -30.59 -20.80
CA ARG A 282 26.72 -31.67 -20.10
C ARG A 282 28.21 -31.76 -20.43
N ASN A 283 28.64 -31.22 -21.56
CA ASN A 283 30.06 -31.23 -21.95
C ASN A 283 30.83 -30.10 -21.27
N LYS A 284 30.18 -28.93 -21.13
CA LYS A 284 30.77 -27.75 -20.47
C LYS A 284 30.50 -27.70 -18.97
N ASP A 285 29.64 -28.58 -18.48
CA ASP A 285 29.08 -28.56 -17.13
C ASP A 285 28.58 -27.17 -16.72
N ALA A 286 27.79 -26.57 -17.62
CA ALA A 286 27.34 -25.18 -17.47
C ALA A 286 25.92 -24.99 -17.99
N ALA A 287 25.20 -24.06 -17.38
CA ALA A 287 23.90 -23.62 -17.88
C ALA A 287 24.06 -22.78 -19.16
N VAL A 288 23.13 -22.93 -20.10
CA VAL A 288 23.08 -22.17 -21.35
C VAL A 288 21.68 -21.60 -21.56
N VAL A 289 21.60 -20.31 -21.90
CA VAL A 289 20.36 -19.68 -22.37
C VAL A 289 20.07 -20.10 -23.80
N LEU A 290 18.86 -20.56 -24.05
CA LEU A 290 18.40 -21.00 -25.37
C LEU A 290 17.50 -19.95 -26.04
N ARG A 291 16.77 -19.15 -25.24
CA ARG A 291 15.84 -18.12 -25.74
C ARG A 291 15.87 -16.87 -24.85
N GLU A 292 16.78 -15.93 -25.15
CA GLU A 292 16.95 -14.69 -24.36
C GLU A 292 15.66 -13.86 -24.26
N ASN A 293 15.01 -13.61 -25.40
CA ASN A 293 13.83 -12.75 -25.48
C ASN A 293 12.51 -13.50 -25.22
N TYR A 294 12.54 -14.64 -24.49
CA TYR A 294 11.38 -15.51 -24.33
C TYR A 294 10.17 -14.77 -23.74
N PHE A 295 10.41 -13.83 -22.82
CA PHE A 295 9.36 -13.15 -22.08
C PHE A 295 8.93 -11.78 -22.63
N VAL A 296 9.57 -11.30 -23.70
CA VAL A 296 9.23 -9.99 -24.32
C VAL A 296 8.25 -10.16 -25.49
N LYS A 297 8.11 -11.39 -25.99
CA LYS A 297 7.28 -11.71 -27.15
C LYS A 297 6.46 -12.96 -26.91
N HIS A 298 5.26 -13.01 -27.47
CA HIS A 298 4.41 -14.18 -27.41
C HIS A 298 5.12 -15.37 -28.10
N PRO A 299 5.39 -16.50 -27.41
CA PRO A 299 6.27 -17.54 -27.93
C PRO A 299 5.80 -18.22 -29.22
N GLN A 300 4.49 -18.21 -29.49
CA GLN A 300 3.87 -18.88 -30.63
C GLN A 300 3.62 -17.92 -31.82
N THR A 301 3.37 -16.63 -31.57
CA THR A 301 3.04 -15.66 -32.64
C THR A 301 4.21 -14.73 -32.96
N GLY A 302 5.12 -14.51 -32.01
CA GLY A 302 6.25 -13.59 -32.16
C GLY A 302 5.91 -12.12 -31.92
N ASP A 303 4.65 -11.82 -31.60
CA ASP A 303 4.18 -10.46 -31.32
C ASP A 303 4.79 -9.93 -30.02
N LYS A 304 5.02 -8.62 -29.97
CA LYS A 304 5.41 -7.95 -28.72
C LYS A 304 4.22 -8.00 -27.76
N ILE A 305 4.50 -8.30 -26.49
CA ILE A 305 3.48 -8.31 -25.45
C ILE A 305 3.45 -7.02 -24.65
N ASP A 306 2.28 -6.69 -24.11
CA ASP A 306 2.06 -5.72 -23.03
C ASP A 306 1.28 -6.40 -21.90
N TRP A 307 1.79 -6.31 -20.67
CA TRP A 307 1.21 -7.04 -19.56
C TRP A 307 -0.22 -6.61 -19.23
N TYR A 308 -0.50 -5.31 -19.30
CA TYR A 308 -1.81 -4.80 -18.94
C TYR A 308 -2.85 -5.21 -19.98
N THR A 309 -2.58 -4.97 -21.27
CA THR A 309 -3.56 -5.27 -22.34
C THR A 309 -3.75 -6.75 -22.59
N ASP A 310 -2.67 -7.54 -22.56
CA ASP A 310 -2.72 -8.92 -23.04
C ASP A 310 -3.11 -9.91 -21.94
N PHE A 311 -2.89 -9.56 -20.66
CA PHE A 311 -3.06 -10.50 -19.54
C PHE A 311 -3.88 -9.94 -18.38
N TYR A 312 -3.54 -8.76 -17.86
CA TYR A 312 -4.23 -8.20 -16.68
C TYR A 312 -5.70 -7.88 -16.99
N TYR A 313 -5.97 -7.10 -18.03
CA TYR A 313 -7.33 -6.69 -18.39
C TYR A 313 -8.26 -7.84 -18.74
N PRO A 314 -7.87 -8.81 -19.60
CA PRO A 314 -8.70 -9.97 -19.86
C PRO A 314 -9.10 -10.71 -18.58
N PHE A 315 -8.20 -10.82 -17.61
CA PHE A 315 -8.52 -11.45 -16.33
C PHE A 315 -9.38 -10.56 -15.43
N LEU A 316 -9.12 -9.25 -15.38
CA LEU A 316 -9.96 -8.29 -14.65
C LEU A 316 -11.42 -8.37 -15.12
N HIS A 317 -11.66 -8.43 -16.43
CA HIS A 317 -13.01 -8.59 -16.97
C HIS A 317 -13.67 -9.91 -16.56
N LYS A 318 -12.94 -11.04 -16.64
CA LYS A 318 -13.44 -12.34 -16.15
C LYS A 318 -13.80 -12.30 -14.66
N TRP A 319 -12.96 -11.65 -13.85
CA TRP A 319 -13.21 -11.49 -12.42
C TRP A 319 -14.42 -10.60 -12.15
N VAL A 320 -14.55 -9.45 -12.82
CA VAL A 320 -15.72 -8.59 -12.68
C VAL A 320 -16.99 -9.31 -13.10
N GLU A 321 -17.01 -10.00 -14.25
CA GLU A 321 -18.15 -10.81 -14.67
C GLU A 321 -18.53 -11.84 -13.61
N ARG A 322 -17.53 -12.52 -13.04
CA ARG A 322 -17.74 -13.50 -11.98
C ARG A 322 -18.35 -12.87 -10.74
N VAL A 323 -17.79 -11.78 -10.24
CA VAL A 323 -18.29 -11.07 -9.05
C VAL A 323 -19.71 -10.55 -9.30
N ARG A 324 -19.95 -9.91 -10.45
CA ARG A 324 -21.26 -9.37 -10.84
C ARG A 324 -22.34 -10.44 -11.02
N SER A 325 -21.97 -11.69 -11.25
CA SER A 325 -22.95 -12.79 -11.30
C SER A 325 -23.59 -13.09 -9.94
N VAL A 326 -22.98 -12.63 -8.84
CA VAL A 326 -23.42 -12.94 -7.47
C VAL A 326 -23.59 -11.72 -6.57
N VAL A 327 -23.07 -10.56 -6.95
CA VAL A 327 -23.24 -9.30 -6.20
C VAL A 327 -23.97 -8.23 -7.03
N PRO A 328 -24.74 -7.34 -6.38
CA PRO A 328 -25.45 -6.28 -7.07
C PRO A 328 -24.54 -5.30 -7.84
N PRO A 329 -25.03 -4.67 -8.93
CA PRO A 329 -24.24 -3.76 -9.77
C PRO A 329 -23.77 -2.49 -9.04
N GLU A 330 -24.43 -2.07 -7.97
CA GLU A 330 -24.06 -0.90 -7.16
C GLU A 330 -22.80 -1.11 -6.31
N LYS A 331 -22.35 -2.35 -6.11
CA LYS A 331 -21.08 -2.62 -5.42
C LYS A 331 -19.92 -2.08 -6.24
N ILE A 332 -18.97 -1.43 -5.58
CA ILE A 332 -17.84 -0.77 -6.22
C ILE A 332 -16.77 -1.81 -6.57
N ILE A 333 -16.10 -1.61 -7.71
CA ILE A 333 -14.95 -2.40 -8.13
C ILE A 333 -13.69 -1.55 -7.96
N PHE A 334 -12.87 -1.89 -6.98
CA PHE A 334 -11.58 -1.24 -6.75
C PHE A 334 -10.53 -1.93 -7.61
N VAL A 335 -9.81 -1.15 -8.40
CA VAL A 335 -8.81 -1.67 -9.35
C VAL A 335 -7.47 -0.98 -9.09
N GLU A 336 -6.47 -1.81 -8.83
CA GLU A 336 -5.12 -1.40 -8.44
C GLU A 336 -4.13 -1.69 -9.58
N ALA A 337 -3.18 -0.78 -9.79
CA ALA A 337 -2.00 -0.98 -10.65
C ALA A 337 -0.78 -1.38 -9.81
N ILE A 338 0.38 -1.67 -10.42
CA ILE A 338 1.60 -1.93 -9.63
C ILE A 338 1.87 -0.74 -8.66
N PRO A 339 2.23 -1.01 -7.38
CA PRO A 339 2.43 0.03 -6.37
C PRO A 339 3.40 1.14 -6.80
N ASN A 340 3.12 2.37 -6.37
CA ASN A 340 3.93 3.57 -6.66
C ASN A 340 4.17 3.87 -8.17
N GLU A 341 3.54 3.12 -9.09
CA GLU A 341 3.45 3.47 -10.50
C GLU A 341 2.37 4.53 -10.75
N PHE A 342 2.48 5.23 -11.87
CA PHE A 342 1.37 6.03 -12.37
C PHE A 342 0.34 5.10 -13.01
N CYS A 343 -0.90 5.58 -13.14
CA CYS A 343 -1.92 4.87 -13.89
C CYS A 343 -1.35 4.52 -15.28
N PRO A 344 -1.34 3.23 -15.69
CA PRO A 344 -0.71 2.83 -16.93
C PRO A 344 -1.37 3.52 -18.13
N ALA A 345 -0.59 3.86 -19.15
CA ALA A 345 -1.12 4.57 -20.33
C ALA A 345 -2.13 3.75 -21.14
N SER A 346 -2.12 2.42 -20.98
CA SER A 346 -3.15 1.53 -21.54
C SER A 346 -4.48 1.63 -20.81
N TRP A 347 -4.55 2.27 -19.64
CA TRP A 347 -5.77 2.44 -18.88
C TRP A 347 -6.60 3.59 -19.44
N THR A 348 -7.31 3.30 -20.51
CA THR A 348 -8.17 4.24 -21.24
C THR A 348 -9.62 4.16 -20.74
N PRO A 349 -10.46 5.20 -20.96
CA PRO A 349 -11.89 5.14 -20.60
C PRO A 349 -12.63 3.94 -21.23
N GLU A 350 -12.20 3.49 -22.40
CA GLU A 350 -12.72 2.32 -23.10
C GLU A 350 -12.31 0.99 -22.45
N GLN A 351 -11.16 0.95 -21.78
CA GLN A 351 -10.63 -0.22 -21.05
C GLN A 351 -10.88 -0.09 -19.54
N THR A 352 -12.15 0.14 -19.19
CA THR A 352 -12.62 0.20 -17.80
C THR A 352 -13.70 -0.82 -17.51
N VAL A 353 -13.98 -1.01 -16.22
CA VAL A 353 -15.09 -1.85 -15.76
C VAL A 353 -16.20 -0.99 -15.14
N PRO A 354 -17.48 -1.44 -15.17
CA PRO A 354 -18.58 -0.68 -14.58
C PRO A 354 -18.42 -0.48 -13.07
N ASN A 355 -18.72 0.75 -12.62
CA ASN A 355 -18.63 1.18 -11.22
C ASN A 355 -17.23 0.99 -10.60
N MET A 356 -16.20 1.38 -11.38
CA MET A 356 -14.79 1.31 -11.03
C MET A 356 -14.32 2.50 -10.19
N VAL A 357 -13.46 2.22 -9.21
CA VAL A 357 -12.61 3.18 -8.49
C VAL A 357 -11.15 2.79 -8.73
N TYR A 358 -10.32 3.76 -9.09
CA TYR A 358 -8.87 3.55 -9.20
C TYR A 358 -8.25 3.57 -7.80
N ALA A 359 -7.56 2.49 -7.43
CA ALA A 359 -7.10 2.25 -6.06
C ALA A 359 -5.56 2.12 -5.94
N PRO A 360 -4.74 3.11 -6.36
CA PRO A 360 -3.29 2.98 -6.28
C PRO A 360 -2.76 3.04 -4.84
N HIS A 361 -1.53 2.55 -4.65
CA HIS A 361 -0.80 2.70 -3.40
C HIS A 361 0.24 3.82 -3.46
N TRP A 362 0.53 4.42 -2.31
CA TRP A 362 1.61 5.38 -2.17
C TRP A 362 2.43 5.17 -0.89
N TYR A 363 3.74 5.04 -1.08
CA TYR A 363 4.73 5.06 -0.02
C TYR A 363 5.88 6.03 -0.33
N ASP A 364 6.46 6.66 0.71
CA ASP A 364 7.77 7.32 0.57
C ASP A 364 8.86 6.26 0.45
N LEU A 365 9.27 5.99 -0.80
CA LEU A 365 10.20 4.90 -1.10
C LEU A 365 11.55 5.07 -0.41
N ASN A 366 12.02 6.30 -0.17
CA ASN A 366 13.28 6.55 0.51
C ASN A 366 13.22 6.14 1.99
N ALA A 367 12.23 6.63 2.73
CA ALA A 367 12.06 6.32 4.14
C ALA A 367 11.67 4.86 4.36
N LEU A 368 10.84 4.28 3.48
CA LEU A 368 10.49 2.87 3.51
C LEU A 368 11.73 1.99 3.32
N PHE A 369 12.54 2.29 2.31
CA PHE A 369 13.74 1.52 2.00
C PHE A 369 14.83 1.61 3.09
N LEU A 370 15.04 2.81 3.65
CA LEU A 370 16.03 3.05 4.70
C LEU A 370 15.51 2.68 6.10
N LYS A 371 14.19 2.55 6.28
CA LYS A 371 13.51 2.57 7.58
C LYS A 371 14.00 3.74 8.45
N ALA A 372 14.04 4.92 7.88
CA ALA A 372 14.52 6.12 8.57
C ALA A 372 13.82 7.38 8.04
N PHE A 373 13.63 8.35 8.92
CA PHE A 373 13.08 9.66 8.57
C PHE A 373 13.78 10.75 9.39
N GLY A 374 13.97 11.91 8.77
CA GLY A 374 14.66 13.06 9.33
C GLY A 374 14.20 14.35 8.65
N ASP A 375 14.98 15.43 8.77
CA ASP A 375 14.68 16.70 8.10
C ASP A 375 14.92 16.68 6.58
N PHE A 376 15.41 15.58 6.01
CA PHE A 376 15.67 15.46 4.58
C PHE A 376 14.77 14.38 3.96
N SER A 377 14.01 14.75 2.93
CA SER A 377 13.20 13.83 2.14
C SER A 377 13.50 13.93 0.66
N VAL A 378 13.24 12.84 -0.07
CA VAL A 378 13.65 12.67 -1.46
C VAL A 378 12.45 12.25 -2.31
N ASN A 379 12.24 12.91 -3.44
CA ASN A 379 11.29 12.48 -4.45
C ASN A 379 11.90 11.36 -5.32
N VAL A 380 11.86 10.13 -4.80
CA VAL A 380 12.41 8.95 -5.50
C VAL A 380 11.68 8.71 -6.82
N GLN A 381 10.36 8.86 -6.85
CA GLN A 381 9.54 8.67 -8.05
C GLN A 381 9.94 9.63 -9.18
N GLY A 382 10.27 10.88 -8.82
CA GLY A 382 10.80 11.88 -9.74
C GLY A 382 12.21 11.54 -10.22
N LEU A 383 13.12 11.17 -9.31
CA LEU A 383 14.49 10.80 -9.68
C LEU A 383 14.54 9.63 -10.64
N SER A 384 13.76 8.57 -10.40
CA SER A 384 13.71 7.39 -11.29
C SER A 384 13.17 7.71 -12.69
N ARG A 385 12.54 8.88 -12.86
CA ARG A 385 12.01 9.39 -14.14
C ARG A 385 12.81 10.57 -14.68
N GLY A 386 14.06 10.75 -14.23
CA GLY A 386 14.99 11.74 -14.77
C GLY A 386 14.83 13.16 -14.20
N MET A 387 14.16 13.34 -13.06
CA MET A 387 14.12 14.63 -12.38
C MET A 387 15.53 15.08 -11.99
N PHE A 388 15.85 16.34 -12.26
CA PHE A 388 17.12 16.93 -11.84
C PHE A 388 17.27 16.87 -10.31
N PRO A 389 18.39 16.34 -9.75
CA PRO A 389 18.50 16.03 -8.32
C PRO A 389 18.14 17.16 -7.35
N LEU A 390 18.55 18.40 -7.62
CA LEU A 390 18.23 19.53 -6.73
C LEU A 390 16.72 19.87 -6.67
N LYS A 391 15.92 19.41 -7.63
CA LYS A 391 14.45 19.50 -7.59
C LYS A 391 13.78 18.32 -6.87
N ALA A 392 14.55 17.28 -6.55
CA ALA A 392 14.07 16.10 -5.86
C ALA A 392 14.39 16.09 -4.35
N PHE A 393 15.15 17.07 -3.87
CA PHE A 393 15.63 17.15 -2.50
C PHE A 393 14.86 18.20 -1.71
N TYR A 394 14.34 17.80 -0.54
CA TYR A 394 13.47 18.64 0.27
C TYR A 394 13.96 18.67 1.72
N TRP A 395 13.96 19.86 2.32
CA TRP A 395 14.43 20.09 3.70
C TRP A 395 13.30 20.54 4.64
N GLY A 396 13.35 20.05 5.88
CA GLY A 396 12.44 20.38 6.98
C GLY A 396 11.03 19.81 6.80
N GLN A 397 10.19 20.03 7.81
CA GLN A 397 8.80 19.56 7.79
C GLN A 397 7.99 20.17 6.64
N LYS A 398 8.24 21.45 6.32
CA LYS A 398 7.57 22.10 5.17
C LYS A 398 7.99 21.45 3.85
N GLY A 399 9.27 21.11 3.70
CA GLY A 399 9.79 20.40 2.53
C GLY A 399 9.17 19.02 2.38
N ALA A 400 9.10 18.23 3.46
CA ALA A 400 8.46 16.91 3.43
C ALA A 400 6.97 16.97 3.07
N ARG A 401 6.20 17.88 3.69
CA ARG A 401 4.79 18.12 3.34
C ARG A 401 4.63 18.46 1.86
N TYR A 402 5.48 19.33 1.31
CA TYR A 402 5.44 19.69 -0.11
C TYR A 402 5.79 18.52 -1.03
N ASN A 403 6.87 17.80 -0.72
CA ASN A 403 7.33 16.62 -1.47
C ASN A 403 6.21 15.58 -1.59
N PHE A 404 5.60 15.20 -0.47
CA PHE A 404 4.57 14.16 -0.45
C PHE A 404 3.29 14.64 -1.15
N SER A 405 2.88 15.90 -0.92
CA SER A 405 1.74 16.51 -1.64
C SER A 405 1.93 16.43 -3.16
N LEU A 406 3.15 16.74 -3.66
CA LEU A 406 3.45 16.71 -5.08
C LEU A 406 3.36 15.29 -5.65
N GLN A 407 3.97 14.30 -5.00
CA GLN A 407 3.95 12.92 -5.47
C GLN A 407 2.53 12.33 -5.48
N ILE A 408 1.78 12.52 -4.39
CA ILE A 408 0.39 12.04 -4.27
C ILE A 408 -0.50 12.69 -5.34
N ARG A 409 -0.40 14.01 -5.51
CA ARG A 409 -1.14 14.72 -6.55
C ARG A 409 -0.84 14.18 -7.95
N ASN A 410 0.42 13.90 -8.26
CA ASN A 410 0.78 13.36 -9.57
C ASN A 410 0.14 11.97 -9.82
N ILE A 411 0.01 11.14 -8.79
CA ILE A 411 -0.68 9.83 -8.91
C ILE A 411 -2.18 10.03 -9.18
N VAL A 412 -2.83 10.91 -8.42
CA VAL A 412 -4.26 11.21 -8.57
C VAL A 412 -4.54 11.83 -9.94
N GLU A 413 -3.80 12.88 -10.31
CA GLU A 413 -3.95 13.55 -11.61
C GLU A 413 -3.61 12.61 -12.79
N GLY A 414 -2.60 11.73 -12.63
CA GLY A 414 -2.29 10.70 -13.62
C GLY A 414 -3.44 9.71 -13.81
N GLY A 415 -4.15 9.36 -12.73
CA GLY A 415 -5.39 8.58 -12.79
C GLY A 415 -6.47 9.30 -13.60
N TYR A 416 -6.72 10.58 -13.34
CA TYR A 416 -7.71 11.36 -14.09
C TYR A 416 -7.34 11.56 -15.56
N GLN A 417 -6.05 11.73 -15.86
CA GLN A 417 -5.56 11.85 -17.24
C GLN A 417 -5.79 10.58 -18.05
N ALA A 418 -5.59 9.41 -17.43
CA ALA A 418 -5.76 8.12 -18.09
C ALA A 418 -7.24 7.70 -18.18
N LEU A 419 -7.97 7.78 -17.07
CA LEU A 419 -9.30 7.18 -16.91
C LEU A 419 -10.47 8.17 -17.03
N GLY A 420 -10.19 9.48 -17.14
CA GLY A 420 -11.20 10.53 -16.98
C GLY A 420 -11.63 10.70 -15.52
N GLU A 421 -12.83 11.22 -15.28
CA GLU A 421 -13.34 11.57 -13.93
C GLU A 421 -13.76 10.36 -13.06
N LYS A 422 -13.00 9.26 -13.08
CA LYS A 422 -13.22 8.11 -12.20
C LYS A 422 -12.72 8.44 -10.78
N PRO A 423 -13.44 8.04 -9.71
CA PRO A 423 -12.95 8.28 -8.36
C PRO A 423 -11.61 7.58 -8.12
N VAL A 424 -10.75 8.23 -7.34
CA VAL A 424 -9.46 7.71 -6.91
C VAL A 424 -9.47 7.55 -5.39
N LEU A 425 -9.00 6.40 -4.91
CA LEU A 425 -8.73 6.11 -3.50
C LEU A 425 -7.28 5.68 -3.38
N ILE A 426 -6.50 6.26 -2.46
CA ILE A 426 -5.19 5.68 -2.15
C ILE A 426 -5.44 4.41 -1.30
N GLY A 427 -5.41 3.24 -1.96
CA GLY A 427 -5.74 1.95 -1.36
C GLY A 427 -4.80 1.54 -0.23
N GLU A 428 -3.58 2.07 -0.23
CA GLU A 428 -2.63 1.84 0.85
C GLU A 428 -1.60 2.96 0.93
N CYS A 429 -1.35 3.41 2.15
CA CYS A 429 -0.23 4.29 2.49
C CYS A 429 0.09 4.20 3.98
N GLY A 430 1.36 4.28 4.36
CA GLY A 430 1.75 4.08 5.75
C GLY A 430 3.19 4.47 6.04
N ILE A 431 3.56 4.37 7.31
CA ILE A 431 4.93 4.65 7.76
C ILE A 431 5.45 3.53 8.67
N PRO A 432 6.75 3.21 8.62
CA PRO A 432 7.34 2.25 9.55
C PRO A 432 7.48 2.87 10.94
N MET A 433 6.75 2.36 11.92
CA MET A 433 6.88 2.76 13.33
C MET A 433 8.23 2.38 13.93
N ASP A 434 8.88 1.33 13.39
CA ASP A 434 10.23 0.90 13.76
C ASP A 434 11.35 1.68 13.04
N MET A 435 11.03 2.82 12.42
CA MET A 435 12.03 3.70 11.82
C MET A 435 13.08 4.17 12.82
N ASN A 436 14.21 4.67 12.30
CA ASN A 436 15.32 5.20 13.10
C ASN A 436 15.79 4.19 14.16
N LYS A 437 15.92 2.92 13.72
CA LYS A 437 16.36 1.79 14.55
C LYS A 437 15.42 1.48 15.74
N GLY A 438 14.17 1.92 15.68
CA GLY A 438 13.17 1.69 16.73
C GLY A 438 13.42 2.50 18.01
N GLU A 439 14.16 3.60 17.95
CA GLU A 439 14.48 4.47 19.09
C GLU A 439 13.22 4.86 19.89
N ALA A 440 12.15 5.25 19.19
CA ALA A 440 10.87 5.64 19.77
C ALA A 440 10.25 4.57 20.70
N PHE A 441 10.54 3.29 20.47
CA PHE A 441 10.02 2.21 21.32
C PHE A 441 10.72 2.12 22.68
N GLN A 442 11.87 2.77 22.83
CA GLN A 442 12.65 2.83 24.06
C GLN A 442 12.47 4.17 24.77
N THR A 443 12.42 5.27 24.01
CA THR A 443 12.35 6.64 24.54
C THR A 443 10.92 7.13 24.74
N ASP A 444 9.93 6.46 24.14
CA ASP A 444 8.55 6.94 23.98
C ASP A 444 8.44 8.27 23.18
N ASP A 445 9.53 8.70 22.53
CA ASP A 445 9.54 9.85 21.63
C ASP A 445 9.29 9.40 20.19
N PHE A 446 8.06 9.61 19.73
CA PHE A 446 7.61 9.30 18.37
C PHE A 446 7.64 10.52 17.45
N THR A 447 8.49 11.51 17.70
CA THR A 447 8.54 12.77 16.92
C THR A 447 8.68 12.50 15.41
N TRP A 448 9.60 11.64 15.00
CA TRP A 448 9.86 11.37 13.58
C TRP A 448 8.70 10.64 12.89
N GLN A 449 8.09 9.68 13.58
CA GLN A 449 6.89 8.98 13.11
C GLN A 449 5.72 9.96 12.98
N THR A 450 5.52 10.82 13.98
CA THR A 450 4.48 11.85 13.97
C THR A 450 4.67 12.82 12.81
N ARG A 451 5.90 13.31 12.60
CA ARG A 451 6.27 14.21 11.50
C ARG A 451 6.06 13.58 10.13
N MET A 452 6.48 12.33 9.93
CA MET A 452 6.30 11.63 8.65
C MET A 452 4.82 11.36 8.36
N MET A 453 4.05 10.89 9.35
CA MET A 453 2.61 10.66 9.22
C MET A 453 1.86 11.97 8.90
N ASP A 454 2.21 13.06 9.59
CA ASP A 454 1.66 14.39 9.31
C ASP A 454 1.96 14.85 7.88
N ALA A 455 3.19 14.69 7.40
CA ALA A 455 3.54 15.06 6.03
C ALA A 455 2.73 14.27 4.99
N MET A 456 2.51 12.96 5.24
CA MET A 456 1.76 12.08 4.35
C MET A 456 0.28 12.45 4.32
N ILE A 457 -0.37 12.53 5.49
CA ILE A 457 -1.81 12.85 5.54
C ILE A 457 -2.07 14.29 5.05
N THR A 458 -1.17 15.24 5.31
CA THR A 458 -1.26 16.59 4.71
C THR A 458 -1.24 16.53 3.18
N GLY A 459 -0.44 15.64 2.59
CA GLY A 459 -0.42 15.43 1.14
C GLY A 459 -1.72 14.86 0.59
N LEU A 460 -2.30 13.89 1.30
CA LEU A 460 -3.60 13.28 0.96
C LEU A 460 -4.75 14.30 1.07
N GLU A 461 -4.77 15.08 2.15
CA GLU A 461 -5.74 16.16 2.39
C GLU A 461 -5.70 17.21 1.27
N ARG A 462 -4.50 17.67 0.89
CA ARG A 462 -4.31 18.66 -0.18
C ARG A 462 -4.68 18.13 -1.56
N ALA A 463 -4.58 16.83 -1.77
CA ALA A 463 -5.02 16.17 -3.00
C ALA A 463 -6.52 15.85 -3.00
N LEU A 464 -7.24 16.10 -1.89
CA LEU A 464 -8.66 15.78 -1.71
C LEU A 464 -8.99 14.31 -2.04
N VAL A 465 -8.06 13.41 -1.72
CA VAL A 465 -8.19 11.99 -2.05
C VAL A 465 -8.50 11.19 -0.79
N GLY A 466 -9.45 10.25 -0.91
CA GLY A 466 -9.68 9.26 0.15
C GLY A 466 -8.50 8.30 0.26
N PHE A 467 -8.30 7.69 1.42
CA PHE A 467 -7.19 6.77 1.64
C PHE A 467 -7.48 5.73 2.71
N THR A 468 -6.71 4.64 2.67
CA THR A 468 -6.65 3.63 3.74
C THR A 468 -5.23 3.49 4.27
N LEU A 469 -5.07 3.64 5.58
CA LEU A 469 -3.75 3.66 6.23
C LEU A 469 -3.25 2.23 6.50
N TRP A 470 -1.97 1.97 6.19
CA TRP A 470 -1.25 0.75 6.54
C TRP A 470 -0.46 0.93 7.85
N ASN A 471 -0.80 0.23 8.94
CA ASN A 471 -2.01 -0.56 9.08
C ASN A 471 -2.66 -0.48 10.47
N TYR A 472 -3.82 -1.10 10.62
CA TYR A 472 -4.40 -1.38 11.92
C TYR A 472 -4.33 -2.88 12.19
N ASN A 473 -3.34 -3.30 12.99
CA ASN A 473 -3.22 -4.69 13.42
C ASN A 473 -3.45 -4.80 14.95
N PRO A 474 -4.55 -5.45 15.39
CA PRO A 474 -4.88 -5.67 16.81
C PRO A 474 -3.83 -6.40 17.64
N PHE A 475 -3.00 -7.23 17.00
CA PHE A 475 -1.96 -8.03 17.65
C PHE A 475 -0.58 -7.38 17.60
N ASN A 476 -0.43 -6.28 16.86
CA ASN A 476 0.84 -5.61 16.72
C ASN A 476 1.37 -5.14 18.09
N ASN A 477 2.67 -5.25 18.28
CA ASN A 477 3.35 -4.72 19.46
C ASN A 477 4.77 -4.23 19.12
N ASP A 478 5.31 -3.40 19.99
CA ASP A 478 6.61 -2.74 19.82
C ASP A 478 7.78 -3.73 19.63
N THR A 479 7.65 -4.96 20.11
CA THR A 479 8.74 -5.96 20.09
C THR A 479 8.72 -6.82 18.84
N ARG A 480 7.55 -7.39 18.50
CA ARG A 480 7.40 -8.39 17.43
C ARG A 480 6.84 -7.81 16.13
N GLY A 481 6.36 -6.57 16.14
CA GLY A 481 5.63 -6.02 15.01
C GLY A 481 4.31 -6.73 14.80
N ASP A 482 3.99 -7.03 13.54
CA ASP A 482 2.75 -7.59 13.04
C ASP A 482 2.58 -9.10 13.26
N SER A 483 3.61 -9.78 13.77
CA SER A 483 3.65 -11.24 13.97
C SER A 483 3.58 -12.07 12.67
N TRP A 484 3.85 -11.44 11.52
CA TRP A 484 3.98 -12.12 10.23
C TRP A 484 5.43 -12.09 9.74
N ASN A 485 5.94 -10.93 9.32
CA ASN A 485 7.30 -10.77 8.78
C ASN A 485 8.19 -9.87 9.67
N GLY A 486 7.66 -9.42 10.82
CA GLY A 486 8.34 -8.51 11.74
C GLY A 486 8.17 -7.03 11.40
N GLU A 487 7.30 -6.69 10.45
CA GLU A 487 6.95 -5.32 10.14
C GLU A 487 6.20 -4.63 11.26
N ASN A 488 6.45 -3.34 11.40
CA ASN A 488 5.83 -2.54 12.43
C ASN A 488 5.30 -1.25 11.80
N PHE A 489 4.18 -1.35 11.09
CA PHE A 489 3.46 -0.21 10.51
C PHE A 489 2.27 0.23 11.35
N SER A 490 1.79 -0.65 12.22
CA SER A 490 0.53 -0.40 12.91
C SER A 490 0.60 0.87 13.74
N TRP A 491 -0.36 1.79 13.68
CA TRP A 491 -0.40 2.86 14.69
C TRP A 491 -1.03 2.38 16.00
N PHE A 492 -1.42 1.10 16.10
CA PHE A 492 -1.87 0.49 17.35
C PHE A 492 -0.82 -0.49 17.89
N SER A 493 -0.60 -0.49 19.21
CA SER A 493 0.26 -1.44 19.92
C SER A 493 -0.47 -2.04 21.11
N LYS A 494 -0.66 -3.36 21.08
CA LYS A 494 -1.34 -4.11 22.15
C LYS A 494 -0.64 -3.95 23.49
N ARG A 495 0.69 -3.81 23.51
CA ARG A 495 1.49 -3.57 24.73
C ARG A 495 1.07 -2.30 25.46
N ARG A 496 0.56 -1.32 24.72
CA ARG A 496 0.18 0.01 25.21
C ARG A 496 -1.32 0.14 25.48
N ALA A 497 -2.10 -0.92 25.21
CA ALA A 497 -3.55 -0.89 25.33
C ALA A 497 -4.02 -1.31 26.73
N LEU A 498 -5.15 -0.74 27.15
CA LEU A 498 -5.89 -1.24 28.32
C LEU A 498 -6.57 -2.57 27.99
N PRO A 499 -6.76 -3.46 29.00
CA PRO A 499 -7.61 -4.63 28.84
C PRO A 499 -9.07 -4.24 28.59
N ASP A 500 -9.81 -5.09 27.87
CA ASP A 500 -11.19 -4.85 27.47
C ASP A 500 -12.12 -4.51 28.65
N SER A 501 -11.87 -5.07 29.83
CA SER A 501 -12.66 -4.82 31.05
C SER A 501 -12.58 -3.38 31.57
N LEU A 502 -11.62 -2.59 31.08
CA LEU A 502 -11.43 -1.18 31.43
C LEU A 502 -11.81 -0.23 30.29
N LEU A 503 -12.39 -0.75 29.21
CA LEU A 503 -12.83 0.06 28.07
C LEU A 503 -14.28 0.51 28.25
N TYR A 504 -14.49 1.77 27.88
CA TYR A 504 -15.80 2.39 27.71
C TYR A 504 -15.98 2.53 26.20
N PHE A 505 -17.15 2.18 25.66
CA PHE A 505 -17.37 2.08 24.22
C PHE A 505 -18.02 3.32 23.60
N GLU A 506 -18.36 4.32 24.40
CA GLU A 506 -18.79 5.64 23.95
C GLU A 506 -17.71 6.27 23.05
N GLN A 507 -18.12 6.92 21.97
CA GLN A 507 -17.20 7.42 20.95
C GLN A 507 -16.20 8.46 21.52
N ASP A 508 -16.63 9.25 22.50
CA ASP A 508 -15.83 10.26 23.18
C ASP A 508 -15.04 9.72 24.41
N ALA A 509 -15.09 8.41 24.69
CA ALA A 509 -14.36 7.78 25.79
C ALA A 509 -12.83 7.82 25.64
N PRO A 510 -12.08 8.46 26.57
CA PRO A 510 -10.61 8.54 26.49
C PRO A 510 -9.87 7.20 26.63
N SER A 511 -10.48 6.19 27.26
CA SER A 511 -9.87 4.86 27.40
C SER A 511 -9.60 4.17 26.06
N LEU A 512 -10.36 4.55 25.02
CA LEU A 512 -10.19 4.08 23.65
C LEU A 512 -8.95 4.69 22.96
N ASP A 513 -8.29 5.69 23.53
CA ASP A 513 -7.02 6.18 22.97
C ASP A 513 -5.82 5.31 23.37
N GLN A 514 -5.94 4.51 24.43
CA GLN A 514 -4.86 3.68 24.96
C GLN A 514 -4.46 2.59 23.98
N GLY A 515 -3.18 2.47 23.66
CA GLY A 515 -2.68 1.56 22.62
C GLY A 515 -2.43 2.25 21.29
N GLY A 516 -3.05 3.41 21.04
CA GLY A 516 -2.71 4.21 19.88
C GLY A 516 -1.33 4.86 20.02
N ARG A 517 -0.61 4.92 18.90
CA ARG A 517 0.65 5.62 18.69
C ARG A 517 0.37 6.81 17.79
N ILE A 518 1.11 7.90 17.99
CA ILE A 518 1.07 9.10 17.13
C ILE A 518 -0.34 9.60 16.79
N LEU A 519 -1.31 9.45 17.70
CA LEU A 519 -2.71 9.79 17.45
C LEU A 519 -2.92 11.28 17.12
N ALA A 520 -1.99 12.17 17.49
CA ALA A 520 -2.00 13.56 17.05
C ALA A 520 -1.91 13.69 15.52
N ALA A 521 -1.12 12.83 14.87
CA ALA A 521 -0.98 12.81 13.42
C ALA A 521 -2.06 11.97 12.73
N VAL A 522 -2.54 10.89 13.34
CA VAL A 522 -3.52 9.98 12.72
C VAL A 522 -4.96 10.49 12.85
N VAL A 523 -5.32 11.10 13.98
CA VAL A 523 -6.70 11.48 14.31
C VAL A 523 -6.92 12.95 13.98
N ARG A 524 -7.34 13.23 12.75
CA ARG A 524 -7.46 14.58 12.17
C ARG A 524 -8.91 14.92 11.85
N PRO A 525 -9.30 16.21 11.83
CA PRO A 525 -10.62 16.59 11.33
C PRO A 525 -10.69 16.37 9.82
N TYR A 526 -11.87 16.04 9.31
CA TYR A 526 -12.11 15.91 7.87
C TYR A 526 -13.60 16.11 7.53
N ALA A 527 -13.89 16.46 6.28
CA ALA A 527 -15.25 16.55 5.78
C ALA A 527 -15.80 15.13 5.49
N ALA A 528 -16.57 14.58 6.42
CA ALA A 528 -17.08 13.21 6.35
C ALA A 528 -18.23 13.07 5.34
N LYS A 529 -19.11 14.07 5.29
CA LYS A 529 -20.17 14.19 4.28
C LYS A 529 -20.29 15.65 3.86
N THR A 530 -20.24 15.91 2.57
CA THR A 530 -20.32 17.28 2.03
C THR A 530 -21.59 17.44 1.23
N ALA A 531 -22.41 18.44 1.57
CA ALA A 531 -23.52 18.89 0.73
C ALA A 531 -22.99 19.72 -0.44
N GLY A 532 -22.20 19.09 -1.32
CA GLY A 532 -21.50 19.75 -2.41
C GLY A 532 -20.19 19.06 -2.79
N ILE A 533 -19.41 19.76 -3.61
CA ILE A 533 -18.16 19.28 -4.19
C ILE A 533 -17.00 19.90 -3.40
N PRO A 534 -16.17 19.09 -2.70
CA PRO A 534 -14.98 19.59 -2.03
C PRO A 534 -14.05 20.30 -3.00
N LEU A 535 -13.59 21.50 -2.63
CA LEU A 535 -12.66 22.32 -3.43
C LEU A 535 -11.30 22.48 -2.74
N ARG A 536 -11.27 22.45 -1.41
CA ARG A 536 -10.04 22.59 -0.62
C ARG A 536 -10.25 22.11 0.79
N PHE A 537 -9.28 21.38 1.34
CA PHE A 537 -9.20 21.07 2.76
C PHE A 537 -7.75 21.25 3.22
N GLU A 538 -7.57 22.03 4.29
CA GLU A 538 -6.26 22.25 4.89
C GLU A 538 -6.39 22.16 6.41
N TYR A 539 -5.60 21.31 7.04
CA TYR A 539 -5.51 21.19 8.48
C TYR A 539 -4.09 21.43 8.95
N GLU A 540 -3.93 22.27 9.97
CA GLU A 540 -2.65 22.54 10.62
C GLU A 540 -2.60 21.86 11.98
N MET A 541 -1.95 20.69 12.02
CA MET A 541 -1.84 19.87 13.22
C MET A 541 -1.19 20.61 14.41
N THR A 542 -0.30 21.58 14.17
CA THR A 542 0.37 22.33 15.25
C THR A 542 -0.55 23.31 15.98
N THR A 543 -1.65 23.73 15.35
CA THR A 543 -2.61 24.68 15.94
C THR A 543 -3.98 24.06 16.17
N GLY A 544 -4.30 22.98 15.47
CA GLY A 544 -5.62 22.36 15.42
C GLY A 544 -6.61 23.08 14.49
N ALA A 545 -6.18 24.13 13.78
CA ALA A 545 -7.03 24.89 12.88
C ALA A 545 -7.19 24.19 11.53
N PHE A 546 -8.36 24.33 10.91
CA PHE A 546 -8.57 23.89 9.52
C PHE A 546 -9.43 24.85 8.71
N VAL A 547 -9.27 24.77 7.39
CA VAL A 547 -10.08 25.46 6.39
C VAL A 547 -10.73 24.41 5.50
N PHE A 548 -12.02 24.58 5.24
CA PHE A 548 -12.75 23.77 4.27
C PHE A 548 -13.51 24.66 3.29
N GLU A 549 -13.36 24.37 2.00
CA GLU A 549 -14.08 25.02 0.91
C GLU A 549 -14.79 23.96 0.07
N TRP A 550 -16.06 24.21 -0.25
CA TRP A 550 -16.86 23.36 -1.12
C TRP A 550 -17.81 24.21 -1.97
N ALA A 551 -18.34 23.63 -3.04
CA ALA A 551 -19.29 24.30 -3.91
C ALA A 551 -20.56 23.49 -4.13
N VAL A 552 -21.67 24.20 -4.34
CA VAL A 552 -22.90 23.61 -4.84
C VAL A 552 -22.68 23.19 -6.31
N PRO A 553 -23.04 21.95 -6.70
CA PRO A 553 -22.99 21.50 -8.08
C PRO A 553 -23.62 22.51 -9.06
N ALA A 554 -22.99 22.68 -10.21
CA ALA A 554 -23.44 23.62 -11.24
C ALA A 554 -23.10 23.08 -12.64
N PRO A 555 -23.89 23.42 -13.68
CA PRO A 555 -23.63 22.94 -15.04
C PRO A 555 -22.35 23.50 -15.69
N SER A 556 -21.58 24.36 -15.00
CA SER A 556 -20.29 24.90 -15.45
C SER A 556 -19.17 23.85 -15.45
N ALA A 557 -18.02 24.15 -16.07
CA ALA A 557 -16.88 23.24 -16.20
C ALA A 557 -16.49 22.44 -14.91
N PRO A 558 -15.85 21.26 -15.05
CA PRO A 558 -15.34 20.48 -13.93
C PRO A 558 -14.53 21.30 -12.91
N PRO A 559 -14.60 20.96 -11.61
CA PRO A 559 -15.29 19.80 -11.05
C PRO A 559 -16.79 20.02 -10.81
N LEU A 560 -17.37 21.16 -11.19
CA LEU A 560 -18.74 21.52 -10.81
C LEU A 560 -19.84 20.81 -11.61
N ALA A 561 -19.53 20.43 -12.86
CA ALA A 561 -20.41 19.69 -13.76
C ALA A 561 -20.48 18.19 -13.41
N GLY A 562 -21.50 17.50 -13.93
CA GLY A 562 -21.61 16.04 -13.85
C GLY A 562 -22.12 15.49 -12.51
N HIS A 563 -22.24 16.33 -11.48
CA HIS A 563 -22.76 15.93 -10.17
C HIS A 563 -24.30 15.98 -10.11
N PRO A 564 -24.94 15.04 -9.39
CA PRO A 564 -26.38 15.10 -9.16
C PRO A 564 -26.76 16.33 -8.33
N ALA A 565 -28.02 16.75 -8.45
CA ALA A 565 -28.57 17.80 -7.60
C ALA A 565 -28.46 17.42 -6.12
N LEU A 566 -28.19 18.41 -5.27
CA LEU A 566 -28.10 18.18 -3.83
C LEU A 566 -29.45 17.69 -3.27
N THR A 567 -29.40 16.60 -2.51
CA THR A 567 -30.54 16.04 -1.78
C THR A 567 -30.56 16.44 -0.31
N ALA A 568 -29.45 16.98 0.19
CA ALA A 568 -29.28 17.51 1.54
C ALA A 568 -28.42 18.78 1.52
N LEU A 569 -28.62 19.66 2.49
CA LEU A 569 -27.90 20.93 2.63
C LEU A 569 -26.89 20.92 3.79
N GLU A 570 -26.89 19.85 4.59
CA GLU A 570 -26.05 19.71 5.77
C GLU A 570 -24.71 19.06 5.40
N THR A 571 -23.63 19.74 5.72
CA THR A 571 -22.26 19.21 5.68
C THR A 571 -21.86 18.74 7.07
N GLU A 572 -21.33 17.53 7.17
CA GLU A 572 -20.83 16.91 8.40
C GLU A 572 -19.30 16.85 8.35
N LEU A 573 -18.64 17.49 9.32
CA LEU A 573 -17.19 17.40 9.51
C LEU A 573 -16.89 16.63 10.78
N PHE A 574 -16.09 15.57 10.69
CA PHE A 574 -15.53 14.93 11.87
C PHE A 574 -14.56 15.91 12.55
N VAL A 575 -14.75 16.14 13.85
CA VAL A 575 -13.86 16.96 14.68
C VAL A 575 -13.50 16.17 15.93
N PRO A 576 -12.26 15.63 16.02
CA PRO A 576 -11.87 14.77 17.13
C PRO A 576 -12.02 15.43 18.50
N SER A 577 -12.57 14.70 19.48
CA SER A 577 -12.69 15.15 20.87
C SER A 577 -11.35 15.52 21.50
N ARG A 578 -10.25 14.93 21.03
CA ARG A 578 -8.89 15.28 21.46
C ARG A 578 -8.54 16.75 21.18
N LEU A 579 -9.10 17.32 20.12
CA LEU A 579 -8.89 18.73 19.76
C LEU A 579 -9.75 19.67 20.60
N THR A 580 -10.98 19.25 20.91
CA THR A 580 -12.00 20.13 21.50
C THR A 580 -12.14 20.00 23.01
N LYS A 581 -11.68 18.90 23.61
CA LYS A 581 -11.75 18.70 25.06
C LYS A 581 -11.03 19.82 25.82
N GLY A 582 -11.80 20.57 26.61
CA GLY A 582 -11.32 21.71 27.38
C GLY A 582 -11.01 22.96 26.54
N ARG A 583 -11.45 23.01 25.27
CA ARG A 583 -11.24 24.13 24.34
C ARG A 583 -12.55 24.50 23.66
N LYS A 584 -12.73 25.78 23.35
CA LYS A 584 -13.85 26.24 22.54
C LYS A 584 -13.52 26.09 21.06
N LEU A 585 -14.41 25.47 20.30
CA LEU A 585 -14.37 25.46 18.84
C LEU A 585 -14.97 26.76 18.30
N VAL A 586 -14.21 27.47 17.45
CA VAL A 586 -14.61 28.77 16.87
C VAL A 586 -14.75 28.60 15.35
N VAL A 587 -15.98 28.70 14.84
CA VAL A 587 -16.26 28.65 13.40
C VAL A 587 -16.38 30.06 12.83
N ARG A 588 -15.67 30.34 11.74
CA ARG A 588 -15.68 31.60 10.99
C ARG A 588 -15.99 31.34 9.52
N GLY A 589 -16.39 32.38 8.79
CA GLY A 589 -16.67 32.32 7.35
C GLY A 589 -18.14 32.08 7.00
N LEU A 590 -18.99 31.83 8.00
CA LEU A 590 -20.43 31.68 7.85
C LEU A 590 -21.13 33.05 7.81
N GLY A 591 -22.12 33.18 6.93
CA GLY A 591 -22.99 34.34 6.82
C GLY A 591 -23.98 34.46 7.99
N PRO A 592 -24.70 35.59 8.11
CA PRO A 592 -25.61 35.84 9.23
C PRO A 592 -26.76 34.83 9.36
N GLU A 593 -27.18 34.22 8.25
CA GLU A 593 -28.28 33.25 8.21
C GLU A 593 -27.81 31.79 8.18
N ASP A 594 -26.50 31.56 8.04
CA ASP A 594 -25.92 30.23 8.06
C ASP A 594 -25.92 29.68 9.49
N ARG A 595 -25.97 28.35 9.62
CA ARG A 595 -26.04 27.68 10.92
C ARG A 595 -24.93 26.66 11.06
N TYR A 596 -24.44 26.50 12.29
CA TYR A 596 -23.59 25.37 12.65
C TYR A 596 -23.92 24.86 14.04
N VAL A 597 -23.69 23.57 14.27
CA VAL A 597 -23.79 22.91 15.58
C VAL A 597 -22.60 21.96 15.73
N HIS A 598 -21.90 22.03 16.86
CA HIS A 598 -20.84 21.08 17.19
C HIS A 598 -21.34 20.13 18.29
N ASP A 599 -21.45 18.85 17.96
CA ASP A 599 -21.78 17.79 18.90
C ASP A 599 -20.48 17.06 19.30
N GLU A 600 -20.00 17.35 20.51
CA GLU A 600 -18.76 16.78 21.04
C GLU A 600 -18.83 15.26 21.24
N ARG A 601 -20.00 14.71 21.59
CA ARG A 601 -20.17 13.27 21.81
C ARG A 601 -20.09 12.50 20.52
N ARG A 602 -20.67 13.06 19.45
CA ARG A 602 -20.55 12.53 18.08
C ARG A 602 -19.24 12.91 17.40
N GLN A 603 -18.46 13.81 18.01
CA GLN A 603 -17.25 14.38 17.41
C GLN A 603 -17.53 14.94 16.01
N THR A 604 -18.65 15.67 15.86
CA THR A 604 -19.14 16.12 14.55
C THR A 604 -19.54 17.59 14.59
N LEU A 605 -19.06 18.37 13.63
CA LEU A 605 -19.49 19.72 13.32
C LEU A 605 -20.45 19.66 12.12
N PHE A 606 -21.69 20.06 12.35
CA PHE A 606 -22.73 20.20 11.33
C PHE A 606 -22.74 21.65 10.83
N VAL A 607 -22.76 21.85 9.52
CA VAL A 607 -22.80 23.17 8.89
C VAL A 607 -23.89 23.20 7.82
N VAL A 608 -24.78 24.19 7.90
CA VAL A 608 -25.90 24.39 6.96
C VAL A 608 -25.83 25.82 6.42
N PRO A 609 -25.26 26.02 5.22
CA PRO A 609 -25.32 27.29 4.53
C PRO A 609 -26.74 27.62 4.08
N ARG A 610 -27.08 28.91 4.08
CA ARG A 610 -28.39 29.40 3.64
C ARG A 610 -28.51 29.50 2.13
N ASP A 611 -27.52 30.13 1.50
CA ASP A 611 -27.43 30.22 0.04
C ASP A 611 -26.98 28.87 -0.52
N ASN A 612 -27.74 28.31 -1.44
CA ASN A 612 -27.40 27.05 -2.11
C ASN A 612 -27.67 27.15 -3.62
N ALA A 613 -27.54 28.35 -4.19
CA ALA A 613 -27.64 28.48 -5.63
C ALA A 613 -26.54 27.64 -6.34
N PRO A 614 -26.82 27.04 -7.50
CA PRO A 614 -25.80 26.30 -8.25
C PRO A 614 -24.53 27.12 -8.49
N GLY A 615 -23.37 26.55 -8.15
CA GLY A 615 -22.07 27.21 -8.27
C GLY A 615 -21.68 28.10 -7.09
N THR A 616 -22.56 28.31 -6.11
CA THR A 616 -22.22 29.00 -4.86
C THR A 616 -21.08 28.26 -4.16
N ARG A 617 -20.08 29.02 -3.70
CA ARG A 617 -18.93 28.51 -2.95
C ARG A 617 -19.07 28.85 -1.49
N HIS A 618 -18.85 27.86 -0.63
CA HIS A 618 -18.82 28.00 0.81
C HIS A 618 -17.40 27.84 1.32
N ARG A 619 -17.07 28.57 2.37
CA ARG A 619 -15.77 28.50 3.04
C ARG A 619 -15.96 28.68 4.53
N ILE A 620 -15.42 27.74 5.30
CA ILE A 620 -15.31 27.88 6.75
C ILE A 620 -13.85 27.82 7.18
N GLN A 621 -13.55 28.50 8.28
CA GLN A 621 -12.31 28.38 9.02
C GLN A 621 -12.66 28.04 10.47
N VAL A 622 -12.06 26.97 10.98
CA VAL A 622 -12.29 26.47 12.32
C VAL A 622 -11.00 26.56 13.12
N GLU A 623 -11.10 27.15 14.31
CA GLU A 623 -9.98 27.39 15.23
C GLU A 623 -10.34 26.91 16.64
N LEU A 624 -9.32 26.72 17.48
CA LEU A 624 -9.47 26.33 18.87
C LEU A 624 -9.08 27.49 19.80
N SER A 625 -9.82 27.66 20.90
CA SER A 625 -9.51 28.67 21.93
C SER A 625 -9.49 28.02 23.32
N PRO A 626 -8.34 27.97 24.01
CA PRO A 626 -6.99 28.33 23.52
C PRO A 626 -6.50 27.39 22.40
N PRO A 627 -5.47 27.79 21.61
CA PRO A 627 -4.89 26.93 20.58
C PRO A 627 -4.22 25.68 21.17
N LEU A 628 -3.84 24.74 20.29
CA LEU A 628 -3.01 23.60 20.70
C LEU A 628 -1.59 24.04 21.03
N GLU A 629 -0.94 23.25 21.89
CA GLU A 629 0.51 23.25 21.99
C GLU A 629 1.08 22.47 20.80
N ALA A 630 2.01 23.09 20.06
CA ALA A 630 2.56 22.48 18.86
C ALA A 630 3.38 21.22 19.23
N PRO A 631 3.12 20.06 18.60
CA PRO A 631 3.87 18.83 18.87
C PRO A 631 5.30 18.87 18.31
N PHE A 632 5.59 19.78 17.38
CA PHE A 632 6.91 20.05 16.81
C PHE A 632 6.93 21.40 16.10
N GLU A 633 8.12 21.90 15.79
CA GLU A 633 8.32 23.11 14.99
C GLU A 633 8.20 22.83 13.49
N LEU A 634 7.59 23.76 12.75
CA LEU A 634 7.51 23.72 11.28
C LEU A 634 8.76 24.35 10.67
N ASN A 635 9.85 23.60 10.63
CA ASN A 635 11.10 24.04 10.05
C ASN A 635 11.13 23.97 8.51
N ASP A 636 12.04 24.76 7.93
CA ASP A 636 12.42 24.76 6.53
C ASP A 636 13.89 25.17 6.39
N PHE A 637 14.42 25.13 5.16
CA PHE A 637 15.83 25.39 4.89
C PHE A 637 16.30 26.77 5.40
N TRP A 638 15.49 27.81 5.19
CA TRP A 638 15.86 29.18 5.58
C TRP A 638 15.67 29.41 7.07
N GLY A 639 14.71 28.73 7.71
CA GLY A 639 14.59 28.69 9.17
C GLY A 639 15.84 28.09 9.83
N ASP A 640 16.29 26.94 9.36
CA ASP A 640 17.39 26.20 10.01
C ASP A 640 18.78 26.76 9.67
N PHE A 641 19.00 27.17 8.42
CA PHE A 641 20.32 27.59 7.94
C PHE A 641 20.44 29.07 7.61
N GLY A 642 19.32 29.77 7.37
CA GLY A 642 19.30 31.18 6.96
C GLY A 642 20.11 32.10 7.89
N PRO A 643 19.95 32.03 9.23
CA PRO A 643 20.75 32.84 10.15
C PRO A 643 22.25 32.64 9.95
N ARG A 644 22.71 31.39 9.81
CA ARG A 644 24.14 31.07 9.61
C ARG A 644 24.64 31.54 8.25
N ILE A 645 23.84 31.35 7.19
CA ILE A 645 24.17 31.82 5.84
C ILE A 645 24.30 33.35 5.84
N ILE A 646 23.36 34.07 6.44
CA ILE A 646 23.41 35.53 6.56
C ILE A 646 24.66 35.97 7.34
N SER A 647 24.97 35.32 8.46
CA SER A 647 26.20 35.63 9.23
C SER A 647 27.46 35.45 8.38
N ILE A 648 27.55 34.35 7.61
CA ILE A 648 28.69 34.11 6.71
C ILE A 648 28.76 35.19 5.62
N LEU A 649 27.62 35.54 5.00
CA LEU A 649 27.56 36.58 3.97
C LEU A 649 27.95 37.96 4.52
N VAL A 650 27.54 38.30 5.75
CA VAL A 650 27.94 39.54 6.44
C VAL A 650 29.45 39.56 6.69
N VAL A 651 30.04 38.43 7.14
CA VAL A 651 31.49 38.32 7.33
C VAL A 651 32.23 38.46 6.00
N LEU A 652 31.78 37.76 4.96
CA LEU A 652 32.38 37.86 3.61
C LEU A 652 32.26 39.28 3.04
N LEU A 653 31.11 39.93 3.20
CA LEU A 653 30.92 41.31 2.80
C LEU A 653 31.83 42.24 3.60
N GLY A 654 31.98 42.03 4.91
CA GLY A 654 32.91 42.77 5.76
C GLY A 654 34.36 42.62 5.31
N ILE A 655 34.78 41.40 4.91
CA ILE A 655 36.10 41.13 4.32
C ILE A 655 36.25 41.88 2.99
N ILE A 656 35.25 41.82 2.10
CA ILE A 656 35.28 42.53 0.83
C ILE A 656 35.37 44.04 1.05
N VAL A 657 34.54 44.60 1.93
CA VAL A 657 34.55 46.01 2.34
C VAL A 657 35.93 46.40 2.88
N TYR A 658 36.53 45.59 3.76
CA TYR A 658 37.86 45.85 4.32
C TYR A 658 38.97 45.85 3.26
N TYR A 659 38.92 44.97 2.27
CA TYR A 659 39.97 44.85 1.25
C TYR A 659 39.79 45.79 0.04
N PHE A 660 38.55 46.20 -0.26
CA PHE A 660 38.23 46.92 -1.51
C PHE A 660 37.73 48.35 -1.31
N LEU A 661 37.46 48.81 -0.09
CA LEU A 661 37.28 50.25 0.15
C LEU A 661 38.66 50.90 0.35
N PRO A 662 38.96 52.00 -0.34
CA PRO A 662 40.19 52.73 -0.13
C PRO A 662 40.23 53.22 1.32
N ASN A 663 41.36 52.98 2.00
CA ASN A 663 41.72 53.65 3.25
C ASN A 663 41.93 55.15 2.95
N GLU A 664 40.85 55.91 2.77
CA GLU A 664 40.93 57.36 2.92
C GLU A 664 41.04 57.63 4.42
N GLY A 665 42.25 58.01 4.83
CA GLY A 665 42.65 58.16 6.23
C GLY A 665 41.74 59.11 6.99
N ILE A 666 41.31 58.68 8.17
CA ILE A 666 40.86 59.56 9.23
C ILE A 666 42.01 59.64 10.24
N PHE A 667 42.78 60.72 10.11
CA PHE A 667 43.58 61.32 11.19
C PHE A 667 42.70 62.31 11.96
#